data_AF-A0A3E0N5T8-F1
#
_entry.id   AF-A0A3E0N5T8-F1
#
_cell.length_a   1.000
_cell.length_b   1.000
_cell.length_c   1.000
_cell.angle_alpha   90.00
_cell.angle_beta   90.00
_cell.angle_gamma   90.00
#
_symmetry.space_group_name_H-M   'P 1'
#
loop_
_entity.id
_entity.type
_entity.pdbx_description
1 polymer ?
#
loop_
_entity_poly.entity_id
_entity_poly.type
_entity_poly.pdbx_seq_one_letter_code
_entity_poly.pdbx_strand_id
1 'polypeptide(L)'
;MFRKRRLTLVGCLVVLAGLGCDQVQQSLRAKRRPPRAGRPAARQRIPVGSYGATIALQRSWERKRVNADLGDDQFVRMVPKEQIVQYLVVNEYRAVLECREDFETLMNNSGVLTFFEPSTVTVGDEFRQLDEGGHLRTRRETTLDGTRITYDYNLVGRDGLGYLFIFWTLTSKADRLHRDVDRFLGDIRLPGPESEWAQSHEPVVETVRQDNYEFRFQIDGGLYMPFPYDHDSFYARTTVDERITIMLYYIHGAKRLSEALNDSWASSKAFYEQNGRPTETLEHREMQLDGRDALMGIYRLDDGKAHHVDVVVELEPGVFLDLHYYCNGPKEVRFASLQKWLDSFEIERRAQLEAFPAVGFSGEVPWTPDSLAQLLATSDPWPRLGEHYVSFSLQPGGRLMGVRSSDVAILARGEERPQTVATWDENNWSVEAILVDDAVLYTTTEGDVQLIPSSGGSPQPLGFRADRLAALDQDQFLIVREARESPLAGLGVVPRAVDSELYVRRVVGGEERRLATFAGRRVLMLAADGEGRQVLVVSQDPHTNDDDGATQSRLSIVDLKDGIVEEHEHFLSVTAVGPAPRGWVLSGRHIDHGPLVAMLRPGGQLDQLATGSFITPIGIQRGQLIFTTSVAPLPHYTGYPELFSVDLDVVRQEGLAIEPFRVEDINKIALKVESTIAGEGLSRWYPAERAAVERIFAAAEEAANQGHGHSWPRQAEAIDRLLARAVEDERHGLSPSGEALLSVIVANALLEAGAEWVEGVEPNVGGPELSDIQRNDWAYGTTARRIVSGMRYQDWYQPLKRLHSGGRGRRLLIGNSPTAVARKVEQVAEGMPAIDKLPKGDVATIEEVLEAHKQNRHIRRQIYQELALNNRLRELKELAAAFDAGDSPAYLDRKFHLAARVALSGEEDSGEPPLGDALRETVKQFPSEAATYLLLGRFYERSGKEHAAELAAACYQKAYEVGDWETIGQDATAALQALEQASD
;
A
#
# COMPACT_ATOMS: atom_id res chain seq x y z
N MET A 1 -27.66 4.62 36.39
CA MET A 1 -28.76 3.64 36.58
C MET A 1 -28.24 2.29 36.07
N PHE A 2 -27.83 1.40 36.99
CA PHE A 2 -27.29 0.07 36.68
C PHE A 2 -28.40 -0.86 36.16
N ARG A 3 -28.22 -1.48 34.99
CA ARG A 3 -28.73 -2.84 34.70
C ARG A 3 -28.15 -3.42 33.40
N LYS A 4 -27.25 -4.41 33.60
CA LYS A 4 -27.13 -5.70 32.90
C LYS A 4 -27.28 -5.71 31.37
N ARG A 5 -26.17 -5.90 30.66
CA ARG A 5 -26.08 -6.83 29.53
C ARG A 5 -24.86 -7.73 29.73
N ARG A 6 -25.13 -9.02 29.89
CA ARG A 6 -24.23 -10.18 29.89
C ARG A 6 -24.30 -10.83 28.50
N LEU A 7 -23.31 -11.67 28.16
CA LEU A 7 -23.05 -12.42 26.92
C LEU A 7 -22.07 -11.64 26.02
N THR A 8 -20.79 -12.01 25.91
CA THR A 8 -20.28 -13.32 25.42
C THR A 8 -19.10 -13.85 26.24
N LEU A 9 -19.33 -14.86 27.09
CA LEU A 9 -18.29 -15.62 27.81
C LEU A 9 -18.83 -17.02 28.13
N VAL A 10 -19.30 -17.73 27.10
CA VAL A 10 -20.04 -19.01 27.26
C VAL A 10 -19.22 -20.24 26.81
N GLY A 11 -18.09 -20.07 26.12
CA GLY A 11 -17.27 -21.21 25.65
C GLY A 11 -16.62 -22.04 26.76
N CYS A 12 -16.05 -21.39 27.79
CA CYS A 12 -15.36 -22.10 28.89
C CYS A 12 -16.30 -22.60 30.00
N LEU A 13 -17.52 -22.06 30.11
CA LEU A 13 -18.48 -22.38 31.19
C LEU A 13 -19.38 -23.59 30.88
N VAL A 14 -19.56 -23.96 29.61
CA VAL A 14 -20.40 -25.12 29.23
C VAL A 14 -19.77 -26.45 29.63
N VAL A 15 -18.44 -26.52 29.81
CA VAL A 15 -17.76 -27.76 30.26
C VAL A 15 -17.90 -28.02 31.77
N LEU A 16 -18.10 -26.99 32.59
CA LEU A 16 -18.32 -27.14 34.03
C LEU A 16 -19.80 -27.34 34.41
N ALA A 17 -20.74 -26.91 33.56
CA ALA A 17 -22.17 -27.18 33.76
C ALA A 17 -22.63 -28.52 33.14
N GLY A 18 -21.92 -29.03 32.12
CA GLY A 18 -22.27 -30.27 31.40
C GLY A 18 -21.70 -31.56 31.99
N LEU A 19 -20.72 -31.50 32.89
CA LEU A 19 -20.21 -32.67 33.62
C LEU A 19 -20.97 -32.82 34.93
N GLY A 20 -22.14 -33.44 34.84
CA GLY A 20 -23.08 -33.65 35.93
C GLY A 20 -22.42 -34.17 37.22
N CYS A 21 -22.76 -33.49 38.32
CA CYS A 21 -22.44 -33.85 39.70
C CYS A 21 -22.90 -35.28 40.08
N ASP A 22 -23.79 -35.88 39.28
CA ASP A 22 -24.37 -37.20 39.52
C ASP A 22 -23.43 -38.38 39.21
N GLN A 23 -22.50 -38.25 38.25
CA GLN A 23 -21.51 -39.31 37.95
C GLN A 23 -20.39 -39.39 39.00
N VAL A 24 -20.06 -38.25 39.62
CA VAL A 24 -19.05 -38.16 40.69
C VAL A 24 -19.58 -38.74 42.00
N GLN A 25 -20.88 -38.59 42.29
CA GLN A 25 -21.49 -39.16 43.49
C GLN A 25 -21.67 -40.69 43.44
N GLN A 26 -21.87 -41.28 42.25
CA GLN A 26 -21.98 -42.74 42.12
C GLN A 26 -20.65 -43.48 42.33
N SER A 27 -19.52 -42.85 41.98
CA SER A 27 -18.18 -43.44 42.17
C SER A 27 -17.69 -43.42 43.63
N LEU A 28 -18.29 -42.61 44.49
CA LEU A 28 -17.88 -42.43 45.90
C LEU A 28 -18.44 -43.47 46.88
N ARG A 29 -19.30 -44.41 46.44
CA ARG A 29 -19.88 -45.46 47.32
C ARG A 29 -19.14 -46.80 47.34
N ALA A 30 -18.08 -46.98 46.55
CA ALA A 30 -17.28 -48.20 46.61
C ALA A 30 -16.21 -48.11 47.72
N LYS A 31 -16.51 -48.72 48.88
CA LYS A 31 -15.54 -48.99 49.96
C LYS A 31 -14.27 -49.65 49.40
N ARG A 32 -13.07 -49.12 49.72
CA ARG A 32 -11.91 -49.93 50.20
C ARG A 32 -10.66 -49.12 50.55
N ARG A 33 -10.01 -49.64 51.60
CA ARG A 33 -8.62 -49.59 52.12
C ARG A 33 -7.58 -48.66 51.46
N PRO A 34 -6.64 -48.10 52.25
CA PRO A 34 -5.57 -47.23 51.74
C PRO A 34 -4.57 -48.03 50.88
N PRO A 35 -4.14 -47.53 49.72
CA PRO A 35 -3.03 -48.13 49.00
C PRO A 35 -1.69 -47.67 49.59
N ARG A 36 -0.77 -48.62 49.71
CA ARG A 36 0.66 -48.41 49.95
C ARG A 36 1.26 -47.49 48.88
N ALA A 37 2.30 -46.75 49.25
CA ALA A 37 3.13 -45.92 48.37
C ALA A 37 3.56 -46.73 47.12
N GLY A 38 2.93 -46.41 45.98
CA GLY A 38 3.22 -47.02 44.69
C GLY A 38 4.35 -46.28 43.98
N ARG A 39 5.14 -47.04 43.22
CA ARG A 39 6.13 -46.54 42.25
C ARG A 39 5.55 -45.40 41.38
N PRO A 40 6.36 -44.41 40.95
CA PRO A 40 5.88 -43.35 40.07
C PRO A 40 5.24 -43.97 38.82
N ALA A 41 4.02 -43.51 38.51
CA ALA A 41 3.27 -43.99 37.35
C ALA A 41 4.07 -43.74 36.07
N ALA A 42 4.09 -44.73 35.17
CA ALA A 42 4.77 -44.61 33.88
C ALA A 42 4.21 -43.39 33.11
N ARG A 43 5.10 -42.48 32.71
CA ARG A 43 4.78 -41.33 31.85
C ARG A 43 4.67 -41.81 30.40
N GLN A 44 3.65 -41.34 29.69
CA GLN A 44 3.46 -41.60 28.26
C GLN A 44 3.99 -40.40 27.48
N ARG A 45 4.79 -40.65 26.44
CA ARG A 45 5.19 -39.62 25.49
C ARG A 45 4.10 -39.41 24.47
N ILE A 46 3.73 -38.15 24.26
CA ILE A 46 2.66 -37.74 23.37
C ILE A 46 3.23 -36.69 22.41
N PRO A 47 3.06 -36.87 21.09
CA PRO A 47 3.44 -35.85 20.12
C PRO A 47 2.49 -34.66 20.18
N VAL A 48 3.04 -33.44 20.11
CA VAL A 48 2.34 -32.15 20.08
C VAL A 48 2.97 -31.27 19.01
N GLY A 49 2.22 -30.29 18.51
CA GLY A 49 2.60 -29.48 17.36
C GLY A 49 2.45 -30.23 16.04
N SER A 50 2.59 -29.49 14.94
CA SER A 50 2.63 -30.07 13.61
C SER A 50 4.00 -30.69 13.29
N TYR A 51 5.08 -30.22 13.94
CA TYR A 51 6.46 -30.64 13.66
C TYR A 51 7.03 -31.74 14.55
N GLY A 52 6.19 -32.40 15.36
CA GLY A 52 6.60 -33.61 16.07
C GLY A 52 7.36 -33.38 17.38
N ALA A 53 7.16 -32.24 18.05
CA ALA A 53 7.59 -32.08 19.44
C ALA A 53 6.92 -33.15 20.32
N THR A 54 7.58 -33.57 21.40
CA THR A 54 7.01 -34.56 22.32
C THR A 54 7.03 -34.09 23.76
N ILE A 55 5.96 -34.40 24.48
CA ILE A 55 5.83 -34.14 25.91
C ILE A 55 5.57 -35.44 26.65
N ALA A 56 6.06 -35.57 27.89
CA ALA A 56 5.75 -36.72 28.73
C ALA A 56 4.68 -36.39 29.77
N LEU A 57 3.49 -36.95 29.60
CA LEU A 57 2.37 -36.77 30.51
C LEU A 57 2.11 -38.03 31.34
N GLN A 58 1.66 -37.84 32.58
CA GLN A 58 1.14 -38.96 33.39
C GLN A 58 -0.17 -39.47 32.77
N ARG A 59 -0.48 -40.77 32.93
CA ARG A 59 -1.74 -41.38 32.45
C ARG A 59 -3.04 -40.70 32.89
N SER A 60 -3.00 -39.81 33.88
CA SER A 60 -4.17 -39.05 34.35
C SER A 60 -4.49 -37.83 33.49
N TRP A 61 -3.65 -37.50 32.50
CA TRP A 61 -3.93 -36.47 31.52
C TRP A 61 -4.64 -37.07 30.32
N GLU A 62 -5.73 -36.45 29.90
CA GLU A 62 -6.51 -36.83 28.73
C GLU A 62 -6.43 -35.71 27.69
N ARG A 63 -6.07 -36.04 26.44
CA ARG A 63 -6.17 -35.08 25.33
C ARG A 63 -7.64 -34.85 25.04
N LYS A 64 -8.11 -33.62 25.26
CA LYS A 64 -9.51 -33.23 25.09
C LYS A 64 -9.54 -31.79 24.60
N ARG A 65 -10.04 -31.60 23.38
CA ARG A 65 -10.28 -30.27 22.80
C ARG A 65 -11.42 -29.61 23.57
N VAL A 66 -11.10 -28.53 24.29
CA VAL A 66 -12.04 -27.74 25.11
C VAL A 66 -12.52 -26.51 24.34
N ASN A 67 -11.63 -25.89 23.55
CA ASN A 67 -11.94 -24.77 22.68
C ASN A 67 -11.51 -25.06 21.23
N ALA A 68 -12.33 -24.72 20.23
CA ALA A 68 -11.95 -24.87 18.84
C ALA A 68 -10.80 -23.92 18.44
N ASP A 69 -10.69 -22.77 19.10
CA ASP A 69 -9.81 -21.66 18.70
C ASP A 69 -8.39 -21.76 19.30
N LEU A 70 -8.14 -22.73 20.19
CA LEU A 70 -6.86 -22.90 20.90
C LEU A 70 -6.06 -24.12 20.41
N GLY A 71 -6.22 -24.49 19.14
CA GLY A 71 -5.54 -25.64 18.53
C GLY A 71 -6.05 -27.02 18.99
N ASP A 72 -5.47 -28.09 18.47
CA ASP A 72 -5.87 -29.47 18.78
C ASP A 72 -5.17 -30.05 20.04
N ASP A 73 -4.08 -29.41 20.49
CA ASP A 73 -3.24 -29.88 21.59
C ASP A 73 -3.66 -29.33 22.94
N GLN A 74 -4.80 -29.83 23.41
CA GLN A 74 -5.37 -29.49 24.70
C GLN A 74 -5.50 -30.71 25.58
N PHE A 75 -5.08 -30.59 26.83
CA PHE A 75 -5.08 -31.68 27.79
C PHE A 75 -5.75 -31.27 29.10
N VAL A 76 -6.51 -32.18 29.67
CA VAL A 76 -7.19 -31.99 30.95
C VAL A 76 -6.74 -33.08 31.91
N ARG A 77 -6.39 -32.70 33.14
CA ARG A 77 -6.16 -33.62 34.25
C ARG A 77 -7.12 -33.30 35.37
N MET A 78 -8.02 -34.24 35.64
CA MET A 78 -8.84 -34.24 36.83
C MET A 78 -8.18 -35.09 37.91
N VAL A 79 -8.03 -34.54 39.11
CA VAL A 79 -7.61 -35.30 40.30
C VAL A 79 -8.77 -35.32 41.29
N PRO A 80 -9.70 -36.29 41.17
CA PRO A 80 -10.99 -36.25 41.86
C PRO A 80 -10.88 -36.21 43.39
N LYS A 81 -9.86 -36.89 43.95
CA LYS A 81 -9.63 -36.95 45.40
C LYS A 81 -9.23 -35.61 46.01
N GLU A 82 -8.76 -34.68 45.19
CA GLU A 82 -8.17 -33.42 45.64
C GLU A 82 -8.90 -32.21 45.05
N GLN A 83 -9.96 -32.45 44.26
CA GLN A 83 -10.74 -31.43 43.54
C GLN A 83 -9.86 -30.49 42.72
N ILE A 84 -8.81 -31.03 42.09
CA ILE A 84 -7.92 -30.27 41.23
C ILE A 84 -8.30 -30.55 39.78
N VAL A 85 -8.50 -29.49 39.01
CA VAL A 85 -8.55 -29.55 37.55
C VAL A 85 -7.39 -28.73 37.03
N GLN A 86 -6.49 -29.39 36.31
CA GLN A 86 -5.38 -28.76 35.59
C GLN A 86 -5.67 -28.86 34.10
N TYR A 87 -5.31 -27.80 33.38
CA TYR A 87 -5.43 -27.72 31.94
C TYR A 87 -4.08 -27.35 31.36
N LEU A 88 -3.78 -27.91 30.19
CA LEU A 88 -2.61 -27.60 29.40
C LEU A 88 -3.07 -27.31 27.97
N VAL A 89 -2.67 -26.17 27.42
CA VAL A 89 -2.77 -25.84 26.00
C VAL A 89 -1.36 -25.72 25.44
N VAL A 90 -1.12 -26.29 24.26
CA VAL A 90 0.15 -26.18 23.54
C VAL A 90 -0.10 -25.45 22.22
N ASN A 91 0.50 -24.27 22.07
CA ASN A 91 0.47 -23.51 20.82
C ASN A 91 1.86 -23.51 20.17
N GLU A 92 1.90 -23.70 18.85
CA GLU A 92 3.11 -23.71 18.04
C GLU A 92 3.21 -22.38 17.26
N TYR A 93 4.39 -21.75 17.27
CA TYR A 93 4.67 -20.48 16.62
C TYR A 93 5.95 -20.57 15.78
N ARG A 94 5.93 -19.95 14.61
CA ARG A 94 7.12 -19.70 13.79
C ARG A 94 7.54 -18.24 14.01
N ALA A 95 8.71 -18.02 14.60
CA ALA A 95 9.18 -16.68 14.96
C ALA A 95 10.70 -16.70 15.20
N VAL A 96 11.36 -15.57 15.03
CA VAL A 96 12.79 -15.47 15.37
C VAL A 96 12.94 -15.58 16.88
N LEU A 97 13.76 -16.52 17.36
CA LEU A 97 13.93 -16.88 18.78
C LEU A 97 15.41 -16.99 19.17
N GLU A 98 16.17 -15.92 18.95
CA GLU A 98 17.64 -15.91 19.14
C GLU A 98 18.06 -15.31 20.49
N CYS A 99 17.22 -14.47 21.10
CA CYS A 99 17.53 -13.75 22.34
C CYS A 99 16.34 -13.68 23.31
N ARG A 100 16.57 -13.25 24.56
CA ARG A 100 15.51 -13.15 25.58
C ARG A 100 14.35 -12.26 25.13
N GLU A 101 14.67 -11.13 24.50
CA GLU A 101 13.71 -10.15 23.99
C GLU A 101 12.77 -10.77 22.96
N ASP A 102 13.25 -11.74 22.18
CA ASP A 102 12.42 -12.48 21.23
C ASP A 102 11.34 -13.29 21.90
N PHE A 103 11.73 -14.02 22.95
CA PHE A 103 10.82 -14.81 23.76
C PHE A 103 9.81 -13.92 24.49
N GLU A 104 10.24 -12.79 25.06
CA GLU A 104 9.36 -11.85 25.74
C GLU A 104 8.35 -11.22 24.78
N THR A 105 8.80 -10.81 23.61
CA THR A 105 7.94 -10.20 22.59
C THR A 105 6.94 -11.23 22.04
N LEU A 106 7.36 -12.47 21.75
CA LEU A 106 6.44 -13.53 21.33
C LEU A 106 5.43 -13.87 22.43
N MET A 107 5.87 -13.94 23.69
CA MET A 107 4.99 -14.15 24.85
C MET A 107 3.94 -13.03 25.00
N ASN A 108 4.31 -11.79 24.68
CA ASN A 108 3.41 -10.64 24.73
C ASN A 108 2.46 -10.57 23.52
N ASN A 109 2.95 -10.86 22.31
CA ASN A 109 2.21 -10.74 21.05
C ASN A 109 1.27 -11.90 20.76
N SER A 110 1.50 -13.08 21.33
CA SER A 110 0.74 -14.32 21.06
C SER A 110 -0.75 -14.32 21.47
N GLY A 111 -1.37 -13.15 21.65
CA GLY A 111 -2.79 -12.98 22.01
C GLY A 111 -3.14 -13.43 23.43
N VAL A 112 -2.21 -14.06 24.13
CA VAL A 112 -2.33 -14.61 25.48
C VAL A 112 -2.57 -13.52 26.53
N LEU A 113 -2.17 -12.28 26.23
CA LEU A 113 -2.43 -11.12 27.08
C LEU A 113 -3.79 -10.45 26.81
N THR A 114 -4.36 -10.66 25.63
CA THR A 114 -5.62 -10.03 25.19
C THR A 114 -6.87 -10.80 25.67
N PHE A 115 -6.70 -12.03 26.16
CA PHE A 115 -7.79 -12.84 26.75
C PHE A 115 -8.20 -12.42 28.17
N PHE A 116 -7.61 -11.38 28.78
CA PHE A 116 -7.85 -11.06 30.19
C PHE A 116 -8.28 -9.60 30.43
N GLU A 117 -9.32 -9.46 31.26
CA GLU A 117 -9.77 -8.22 31.89
C GLU A 117 -8.63 -7.46 32.62
N PRO A 118 -8.79 -6.15 32.90
CA PRO A 118 -7.78 -5.22 33.48
C PRO A 118 -7.22 -5.55 34.89
N SER A 119 -7.38 -6.77 35.43
CA SER A 119 -6.98 -7.13 36.79
C SER A 119 -5.94 -8.27 36.90
N THR A 120 -5.23 -8.59 35.82
CA THR A 120 -4.10 -9.53 35.86
C THR A 120 -2.87 -8.93 36.56
N VAL A 121 -2.31 -9.65 37.54
CA VAL A 121 -1.04 -9.31 38.20
C VAL A 121 0.03 -10.32 37.76
N THR A 122 1.13 -9.81 37.19
CA THR A 122 2.33 -10.62 36.92
C THR A 122 3.05 -10.89 38.24
N VAL A 123 3.27 -12.17 38.56
CA VAL A 123 3.87 -12.61 39.83
C VAL A 123 5.38 -12.84 39.69
N GLY A 124 5.88 -13.00 38.45
CA GLY A 124 7.30 -13.05 38.14
C GLY A 124 7.59 -13.68 36.77
N ASP A 125 8.73 -13.29 36.20
CA ASP A 125 9.28 -13.82 34.95
C ASP A 125 10.65 -14.46 35.21
N GLU A 126 10.85 -15.66 34.67
CA GLU A 126 12.09 -16.44 34.76
C GLU A 126 12.52 -16.83 33.34
N PHE A 127 13.61 -16.23 32.84
CA PHE A 127 14.24 -16.62 31.57
C PHE A 127 15.44 -17.52 31.83
N ARG A 128 15.56 -18.60 31.05
CA ARG A 128 16.71 -19.51 31.07
C ARG A 128 17.15 -19.83 29.64
N GLN A 129 18.40 -19.53 29.33
CA GLN A 129 19.06 -20.05 28.13
C GLN A 129 19.34 -21.55 28.32
N LEU A 130 19.02 -22.35 27.30
CA LEU A 130 19.33 -23.78 27.21
C LEU A 130 20.41 -23.98 26.14
N ASP A 131 21.10 -25.13 26.17
CA ASP A 131 22.21 -25.42 25.25
C ASP A 131 21.78 -25.44 23.76
N GLU A 132 20.49 -25.73 23.49
CA GLU A 132 19.91 -25.82 22.14
C GLU A 132 18.65 -24.95 21.97
N GLY A 133 18.51 -23.86 22.75
CA GLY A 133 17.33 -22.98 22.66
C GLY A 133 17.09 -22.09 23.88
N GLY A 134 15.87 -21.58 24.01
CA GLY A 134 15.47 -20.72 25.13
C GLY A 134 14.22 -21.22 25.84
N HIS A 135 14.10 -20.84 27.11
CA HIS A 135 12.89 -21.03 27.90
C HIS A 135 12.54 -19.74 28.64
N LEU A 136 11.35 -19.20 28.37
CA LEU A 136 10.77 -18.10 29.13
C LEU A 136 9.55 -18.60 29.90
N ARG A 137 9.54 -18.36 31.21
CA ARG A 137 8.40 -18.64 32.08
C ARG A 137 7.83 -17.36 32.65
N THR A 138 6.51 -17.21 32.55
CA THR A 138 5.76 -16.08 33.10
C THR A 138 4.61 -16.60 33.94
N ARG A 139 4.47 -16.09 35.18
CA ARG A 139 3.38 -16.47 36.08
C ARG A 139 2.41 -15.30 36.27
N ARG A 140 1.11 -15.58 36.16
CA ARG A 140 0.05 -14.56 36.31
C ARG A 140 -1.11 -15.04 37.17
N GLU A 141 -1.77 -14.11 37.84
CA GLU A 141 -3.03 -14.36 38.55
C GLU A 141 -4.14 -13.46 38.03
N THR A 142 -5.36 -13.98 37.98
CA THR A 142 -6.56 -13.22 37.61
C THR A 142 -7.78 -13.67 38.40
N THR A 143 -8.86 -12.90 38.35
CA THR A 143 -10.16 -13.23 38.94
C THR A 143 -11.22 -13.32 37.84
N LEU A 144 -11.82 -14.50 37.66
CA LEU A 144 -12.92 -14.72 36.72
C LEU A 144 -14.18 -15.13 37.49
N ASP A 145 -15.27 -14.36 37.35
CA ASP A 145 -16.54 -14.57 38.06
C ASP A 145 -16.37 -14.77 39.58
N GLY A 146 -15.43 -14.04 40.20
CA GLY A 146 -15.10 -14.14 41.63
C GLY A 146 -14.21 -15.32 42.01
N THR A 147 -13.76 -16.12 41.05
CA THR A 147 -12.82 -17.23 41.24
C THR A 147 -11.41 -16.80 40.87
N ARG A 148 -10.45 -16.97 41.81
CA ARG A 148 -9.04 -16.68 41.57
C ARG A 148 -8.35 -17.84 40.85
N ILE A 149 -7.72 -17.54 39.73
CA ILE A 149 -7.04 -18.50 38.85
C ILE A 149 -5.59 -18.05 38.69
N THR A 150 -4.68 -19.02 38.69
CA THR A 150 -3.26 -18.83 38.43
C THR A 150 -2.88 -19.51 37.13
N TYR A 151 -2.15 -18.78 36.28
CA TYR A 151 -1.57 -19.23 35.02
C TYR A 151 -0.05 -19.33 35.12
N ASP A 152 0.51 -20.37 34.51
CA ASP A 152 1.95 -20.59 34.36
C ASP A 152 2.24 -20.81 32.87
N TYR A 153 2.74 -19.75 32.24
CA TYR A 153 3.08 -19.70 30.82
C TYR A 153 4.53 -20.11 30.64
N ASN A 154 4.79 -21.05 29.74
CA ASN A 154 6.13 -21.54 29.47
C ASN A 154 6.34 -21.57 27.96
N LEU A 155 7.15 -20.65 27.45
CA LEU A 155 7.57 -20.64 26.04
C LEU A 155 8.92 -21.33 25.94
N VAL A 156 8.97 -22.44 25.21
CA VAL A 156 10.20 -23.18 24.92
C VAL A 156 10.40 -23.19 23.42
N GLY A 157 11.58 -22.83 22.93
CA GLY A 157 11.80 -22.77 21.49
C GLY A 157 13.26 -22.83 21.09
N ARG A 158 13.48 -23.13 19.80
CA ARG A 158 14.79 -23.15 19.12
C ARG A 158 14.60 -22.96 17.63
N ASP A 159 15.65 -22.50 16.93
CA ASP A 159 15.74 -22.51 15.47
C ASP A 159 14.46 -22.04 14.78
N GLY A 160 13.92 -20.87 15.17
CA GLY A 160 12.71 -20.33 14.55
C GLY A 160 11.36 -20.90 15.03
N LEU A 161 11.35 -21.90 15.92
CA LEU A 161 10.14 -22.60 16.38
C LEU A 161 9.93 -22.46 17.88
N GLY A 162 8.78 -21.90 18.26
CA GLY A 162 8.36 -21.72 19.64
C GLY A 162 7.15 -22.58 20.00
N TYR A 163 7.18 -23.18 21.17
CA TYR A 163 6.05 -23.88 21.78
C TYR A 163 5.65 -23.19 23.08
N LEU A 164 4.44 -22.63 23.09
CA LEU A 164 3.87 -22.04 24.29
C LEU A 164 2.98 -23.06 25.01
N PHE A 165 3.39 -23.42 26.22
CA PHE A 165 2.64 -24.25 27.15
C PHE A 165 1.92 -23.37 28.16
N ILE A 166 0.60 -23.42 28.15
CA ILE A 166 -0.25 -22.65 29.07
C ILE A 166 -0.85 -23.59 30.09
N PHE A 167 -0.41 -23.46 31.34
CA PHE A 167 -0.99 -24.18 32.46
C PHE A 167 -1.87 -23.29 33.30
N TRP A 168 -2.99 -23.82 33.82
CA TRP A 168 -3.76 -23.09 34.82
C TRP A 168 -4.45 -23.97 35.86
N THR A 169 -4.70 -23.36 37.02
CA THR A 169 -5.42 -23.97 38.16
C THR A 169 -6.08 -22.88 39.01
N LEU A 170 -6.93 -23.27 39.97
CA LEU A 170 -7.35 -22.38 41.06
C LEU A 170 -6.14 -21.88 41.86
N THR A 171 -6.10 -20.59 42.19
CA THR A 171 -4.96 -19.97 42.91
C THR A 171 -4.64 -20.65 44.24
N SER A 172 -5.64 -21.22 44.93
CA SER A 172 -5.44 -22.02 46.14
C SER A 172 -4.59 -23.29 45.95
N LYS A 173 -4.25 -23.63 44.70
CA LYS A 173 -3.45 -24.79 44.29
C LYS A 173 -2.20 -24.41 43.49
N ALA A 174 -1.85 -23.13 43.39
CA ALA A 174 -0.73 -22.62 42.58
C ALA A 174 0.62 -23.32 42.88
N ASP A 175 1.00 -23.46 44.16
CA ASP A 175 2.25 -24.13 44.57
C ASP A 175 2.40 -25.57 44.07
N ARG A 176 1.26 -26.25 43.89
CA ARG A 176 1.26 -27.59 43.33
C ARG A 176 1.37 -27.56 41.82
N LEU A 177 0.70 -26.63 41.16
CA LEU A 177 0.86 -26.43 39.73
C LEU A 177 2.33 -26.15 39.40
N HIS A 178 2.98 -25.22 40.09
CA HIS A 178 4.37 -24.88 39.83
C HIS A 178 5.30 -26.09 39.97
N ARG A 179 5.14 -26.90 41.03
CA ARG A 179 5.92 -28.14 41.21
C ARG A 179 5.67 -29.20 40.14
N ASP A 180 4.44 -29.28 39.63
CA ASP A 180 4.09 -30.21 38.55
C ASP A 180 4.67 -29.71 37.20
N VAL A 181 4.64 -28.39 36.95
CA VAL A 181 5.23 -27.74 35.77
C VAL A 181 6.75 -27.90 35.76
N ASP A 182 7.44 -27.64 36.87
CA ASP A 182 8.91 -27.80 36.96
C ASP A 182 9.37 -29.22 36.58
N ARG A 183 8.56 -30.22 36.95
CA ARG A 183 8.82 -31.63 36.59
C ARG A 183 8.44 -31.97 35.16
N PHE A 184 7.51 -31.23 34.57
CA PHE A 184 7.05 -31.40 33.20
C PHE A 184 8.04 -30.82 32.20
N LEU A 185 8.60 -29.63 32.49
CA LEU A 185 9.52 -28.93 31.59
C LEU A 185 10.75 -29.77 31.23
N GLY A 186 11.29 -30.54 32.18
CA GLY A 186 12.42 -31.44 31.93
C GLY A 186 12.11 -32.63 30.99
N ASP A 187 10.85 -32.85 30.64
CA ASP A 187 10.41 -33.93 29.75
C ASP A 187 9.97 -33.42 28.36
N ILE A 188 10.05 -32.12 28.09
CA ILE A 188 9.78 -31.56 26.76
C ILE A 188 10.94 -31.91 25.84
N ARG A 189 10.63 -32.42 24.65
CA ARG A 189 11.60 -32.59 23.57
C ARG A 189 11.11 -31.87 22.33
N LEU A 190 11.88 -30.89 21.88
CA LEU A 190 11.66 -30.20 20.62
C LEU A 190 11.93 -31.15 19.44
N PRO A 191 11.39 -30.85 18.23
CA PRO A 191 11.58 -31.67 17.04
C PRO A 191 13.07 -31.88 16.72
N GLY A 192 13.50 -33.12 16.46
CA GLY A 192 14.89 -33.45 16.14
C GLY A 192 15.33 -33.01 14.73
N PRO A 193 16.62 -33.19 14.36
CA PRO A 193 17.14 -32.89 13.02
C PRO A 193 16.39 -33.61 11.89
N GLU A 194 15.77 -34.75 12.19
CA GLU A 194 14.94 -35.52 11.26
C GLU A 194 13.56 -34.93 11.00
N SER A 195 13.15 -33.89 11.74
CA SER A 195 11.85 -33.25 11.58
C SER A 195 11.77 -32.38 10.33
N GLU A 196 10.57 -32.27 9.77
CA GLU A 196 10.30 -31.38 8.62
C GLU A 196 10.71 -29.92 8.91
N TRP A 197 10.55 -29.46 10.15
CA TRP A 197 11.00 -28.13 10.56
C TRP A 197 12.51 -27.96 10.47
N ALA A 198 13.26 -28.89 11.06
CA ALA A 198 14.72 -28.82 11.05
C ALA A 198 15.27 -28.88 9.62
N GLN A 199 14.66 -29.68 8.75
CA GLN A 199 14.99 -29.74 7.31
C GLN A 199 14.66 -28.43 6.59
N SER A 200 13.54 -27.79 6.93
CA SER A 200 13.17 -26.49 6.34
C SER A 200 14.12 -25.36 6.75
N HIS A 201 14.80 -25.48 7.88
CA HIS A 201 15.76 -24.51 8.39
C HIS A 201 17.20 -24.72 7.89
N GLU A 202 17.45 -25.71 7.03
CA GLU A 202 18.75 -25.80 6.38
C GLU A 202 18.98 -24.54 5.50
N PRO A 203 20.18 -23.94 5.51
CA PRO A 203 20.48 -22.80 4.67
C PRO A 203 20.20 -23.12 3.20
N VAL A 204 19.32 -22.35 2.57
CA VAL A 204 19.02 -22.45 1.13
C VAL A 204 19.76 -21.36 0.38
N VAL A 205 20.33 -21.71 -0.76
CA VAL A 205 20.92 -20.73 -1.69
C VAL A 205 19.78 -20.10 -2.49
N GLU A 206 19.51 -18.84 -2.23
CA GLU A 206 18.64 -18.00 -3.04
C GLU A 206 19.44 -17.50 -4.24
N THR A 207 18.82 -17.57 -5.42
CA THR A 207 19.41 -17.08 -6.68
C THR A 207 18.47 -16.06 -7.29
N VAL A 208 18.91 -14.82 -7.33
CA VAL A 208 18.14 -13.67 -7.84
C VAL A 208 18.79 -13.22 -9.13
N ARG A 209 18.02 -13.16 -10.22
CA ARG A 209 18.51 -12.68 -11.51
C ARG A 209 17.78 -11.39 -11.86
N GLN A 210 18.54 -10.34 -12.13
CA GLN A 210 18.03 -9.05 -12.53
C GLN A 210 18.97 -8.43 -13.56
N ASP A 211 18.43 -8.04 -14.71
CA ASP A 211 19.18 -7.53 -15.87
C ASP A 211 20.33 -8.47 -16.28
N ASN A 212 21.57 -8.01 -16.15
CA ASN A 212 22.77 -8.72 -16.57
C ASN A 212 23.49 -9.39 -15.39
N TYR A 213 22.83 -9.51 -14.24
CA TYR A 213 23.44 -10.01 -13.02
C TYR A 213 22.63 -11.14 -12.40
N GLU A 214 23.37 -12.05 -11.76
CA GLU A 214 22.86 -13.09 -10.89
C GLU A 214 23.50 -12.92 -9.53
N PHE A 215 22.66 -12.82 -8.51
CA PHE A 215 23.04 -12.68 -7.11
C PHE A 215 22.70 -13.98 -6.41
N ARG A 216 23.68 -14.60 -5.74
CA ARG A 216 23.44 -15.81 -4.93
C ARG A 216 23.76 -15.54 -3.48
N PHE A 217 22.95 -16.01 -2.55
CA PHE A 217 23.21 -15.89 -1.11
C PHE A 217 22.40 -16.90 -0.31
N GLN A 218 22.83 -17.17 0.92
CA GLN A 218 22.18 -18.14 1.81
C GLN A 218 21.24 -17.46 2.79
N ILE A 219 20.03 -18.03 2.95
CA ILE A 219 19.08 -17.68 4.02
C ILE A 219 18.52 -18.95 4.67
N ASP A 220 17.97 -18.83 5.88
CA ASP A 220 17.29 -19.93 6.56
C ASP A 220 15.87 -20.13 6.00
N GLY A 221 15.71 -21.05 5.04
CA GLY A 221 14.51 -21.11 4.18
C GLY A 221 13.16 -21.20 4.91
N GLY A 222 13.09 -21.91 6.04
CA GLY A 222 11.88 -22.10 6.82
C GLY A 222 11.44 -20.88 7.64
N LEU A 223 12.33 -19.90 7.81
CA LEU A 223 12.09 -18.69 8.60
C LEU A 223 11.61 -17.51 7.78
N TYR A 224 12.07 -17.42 6.54
CA TYR A 224 11.79 -16.31 5.63
C TYR A 224 10.61 -16.61 4.70
N MET A 225 9.78 -15.62 4.51
CA MET A 225 8.69 -15.56 3.55
C MET A 225 8.88 -14.35 2.63
N PRO A 226 8.29 -14.32 1.41
CA PRO A 226 8.29 -13.12 0.59
C PRO A 226 7.73 -11.91 1.35
N PHE A 227 8.32 -10.73 1.16
CA PHE A 227 7.82 -9.49 1.75
C PHE A 227 6.62 -8.95 0.92
N PRO A 228 5.45 -8.70 1.52
CA PRO A 228 4.22 -8.45 0.75
C PRO A 228 3.99 -7.00 0.28
N TYR A 229 4.89 -6.06 0.57
CA TYR A 229 4.60 -4.62 0.47
C TYR A 229 5.54 -3.78 -0.40
N ASP A 230 6.43 -4.38 -1.19
CA ASP A 230 7.42 -3.60 -1.93
C ASP A 230 7.29 -3.76 -3.45
N HIS A 231 7.13 -2.63 -4.14
CA HIS A 231 7.02 -2.53 -5.59
C HIS A 231 8.35 -2.12 -6.25
N ASP A 232 9.34 -1.67 -5.47
CA ASP A 232 10.57 -1.06 -5.99
C ASP A 232 11.82 -1.96 -5.82
N SER A 233 11.81 -2.92 -4.88
CA SER A 233 12.85 -3.95 -4.82
C SER A 233 12.61 -5.06 -5.84
N PHE A 234 13.68 -5.59 -6.43
CA PHE A 234 13.60 -6.77 -7.29
C PHE A 234 13.70 -8.08 -6.48
N TYR A 235 14.03 -7.98 -5.19
CA TYR A 235 14.00 -9.09 -4.25
C TYR A 235 13.71 -8.58 -2.85
N ALA A 236 12.74 -9.20 -2.17
CA ALA A 236 12.48 -8.94 -0.76
C ALA A 236 11.98 -10.18 -0.01
N ARG A 237 12.59 -10.45 1.14
CA ARG A 237 12.20 -11.51 2.08
C ARG A 237 12.07 -10.94 3.49
N THR A 238 11.11 -11.44 4.24
CA THR A 238 10.94 -11.09 5.65
C THR A 238 10.71 -12.34 6.47
N THR A 239 11.06 -12.34 7.75
CA THR A 239 10.70 -13.46 8.64
C THR A 239 9.19 -13.50 8.87
N VAL A 240 8.66 -14.67 9.23
CA VAL A 240 7.20 -14.86 9.47
C VAL A 240 6.62 -13.90 10.52
N ASP A 241 7.45 -13.43 11.44
CA ASP A 241 7.11 -12.44 12.47
C ASP A 241 7.54 -11.00 12.12
N GLU A 242 7.97 -10.77 10.87
CA GLU A 242 8.36 -9.48 10.29
C GLU A 242 9.49 -8.75 11.06
N ARG A 243 10.34 -9.51 11.76
CA ARG A 243 11.41 -8.97 12.59
C ARG A 243 12.74 -8.82 11.89
N ILE A 244 12.97 -9.58 10.84
CA ILE A 244 14.13 -9.41 9.96
C ILE A 244 13.61 -9.32 8.54
N THR A 245 14.07 -8.32 7.80
CA THR A 245 13.70 -8.12 6.40
C THR A 245 14.95 -7.85 5.58
N ILE A 246 15.07 -8.52 4.44
CA ILE A 246 16.15 -8.41 3.46
C ILE A 246 15.53 -7.89 2.17
N MET A 247 16.12 -6.86 1.57
CA MET A 247 15.68 -6.33 0.27
C MET A 247 16.87 -6.00 -0.63
N LEU A 248 16.70 -6.10 -1.95
CA LEU A 248 17.71 -5.75 -2.95
C LEU A 248 17.16 -4.73 -3.95
N TYR A 249 17.93 -3.66 -4.17
CA TYR A 249 17.59 -2.56 -5.08
C TYR A 249 18.73 -2.25 -6.05
N TYR A 250 18.39 -1.60 -7.16
CA TYR A 250 19.37 -0.90 -7.97
C TYR A 250 19.37 0.59 -7.67
N ILE A 251 20.57 1.15 -7.53
CA ILE A 251 20.80 2.58 -7.51
C ILE A 251 21.49 2.95 -8.82
N HIS A 252 20.82 3.80 -9.58
CA HIS A 252 21.34 4.39 -10.81
C HIS A 252 21.71 5.86 -10.56
N GLY A 253 22.73 6.34 -11.26
CA GLY A 253 23.05 7.78 -11.31
C GLY A 253 24.04 8.26 -10.25
N ALA A 254 24.28 7.50 -9.17
CA ALA A 254 25.38 7.77 -8.26
C ALA A 254 26.74 7.63 -8.98
N LYS A 255 27.76 8.40 -8.57
CA LYS A 255 29.11 8.33 -9.18
C LYS A 255 30.10 7.53 -8.34
N ARG A 256 29.81 7.28 -7.06
CA ARG A 256 30.68 6.58 -6.09
C ARG A 256 29.86 5.85 -5.02
N LEU A 257 30.45 4.81 -4.41
CA LEU A 257 29.86 4.03 -3.31
C LEU A 257 29.31 4.89 -2.16
N SER A 258 30.06 5.93 -1.74
CA SER A 258 29.63 6.81 -0.66
C SER A 258 28.41 7.65 -0.99
N GLU A 259 28.23 8.01 -2.26
CA GLU A 259 27.08 8.75 -2.75
C GLU A 259 25.86 7.82 -2.77
N ALA A 260 26.02 6.65 -3.39
CA ALA A 260 24.97 5.64 -3.45
C ALA A 260 24.49 5.19 -2.05
N LEU A 261 25.39 4.99 -1.06
CA LEU A 261 24.98 4.70 0.32
C LEU A 261 24.22 5.86 0.97
N ASN A 262 24.62 7.10 0.72
CA ASN A 262 23.91 8.26 1.26
C ASN A 262 22.52 8.41 0.62
N ASP A 263 22.38 8.11 -0.68
CA ASP A 263 21.12 8.17 -1.41
C ASP A 263 20.14 7.08 -0.94
N SER A 264 20.64 5.84 -0.73
CA SER A 264 19.90 4.77 -0.07
C SER A 264 19.37 5.22 1.28
N TRP A 265 20.30 5.63 2.16
CA TRP A 265 19.94 5.97 3.54
C TRP A 265 19.03 7.20 3.60
N ALA A 266 19.21 8.20 2.73
CA ALA A 266 18.34 9.37 2.69
C ALA A 266 16.88 8.98 2.40
N SER A 267 16.66 8.01 1.51
CA SER A 267 15.34 7.49 1.15
C SER A 267 14.71 6.75 2.34
N SER A 268 15.45 5.81 2.94
CA SER A 268 15.00 5.05 4.12
C SER A 268 14.75 5.96 5.34
N LYS A 269 15.66 6.91 5.59
CA LYS A 269 15.56 7.88 6.69
C LYS A 269 14.31 8.75 6.56
N ALA A 270 14.04 9.28 5.36
CA ALA A 270 12.85 10.08 5.13
C ALA A 270 11.57 9.28 5.43
N PHE A 271 11.50 8.02 4.99
CA PHE A 271 10.39 7.13 5.30
C PHE A 271 10.21 6.94 6.83
N TYR A 272 11.27 6.64 7.57
CA TYR A 272 11.16 6.44 9.02
C TYR A 272 10.83 7.72 9.79
N GLU A 273 11.49 8.84 9.48
CA GLU A 273 11.25 10.11 10.18
C GLU A 273 9.84 10.66 9.92
N GLN A 274 9.29 10.49 8.70
CA GLN A 274 7.89 10.82 8.39
C GLN A 274 6.89 10.01 9.22
N ASN A 275 7.25 8.78 9.59
CA ASN A 275 6.43 7.91 10.45
C ASN A 275 6.69 8.14 11.95
N GLY A 276 7.31 9.26 12.32
CA GLY A 276 7.58 9.63 13.72
C GLY A 276 8.67 8.80 14.38
N ARG A 277 9.49 8.10 13.59
CA ARG A 277 10.54 7.20 14.09
C ARG A 277 11.88 7.92 14.03
N PRO A 278 12.46 8.33 15.17
CA PRO A 278 13.77 8.97 15.17
C PRO A 278 14.82 8.00 14.65
N THR A 279 15.74 8.50 13.85
CA THR A 279 16.83 7.72 13.27
C THR A 279 18.19 8.22 13.73
N GLU A 280 19.15 7.31 13.87
CA GLU A 280 20.53 7.67 14.21
C GLU A 280 21.51 6.82 13.43
N THR A 281 22.45 7.46 12.75
CA THR A 281 23.59 6.78 12.12
C THR A 281 24.56 6.31 13.20
N LEU A 282 24.74 4.99 13.32
CA LEU A 282 25.66 4.41 14.29
C LEU A 282 27.07 4.28 13.71
N GLU A 283 27.19 3.82 12.47
CA GLU A 283 28.47 3.42 11.90
C GLU A 283 28.40 3.38 10.37
N HIS A 284 29.44 3.87 9.69
CA HIS A 284 29.71 3.57 8.28
C HIS A 284 31.02 2.78 8.22
N ARG A 285 31.04 1.68 7.45
CA ARG A 285 32.15 0.74 7.38
C ARG A 285 32.44 0.36 5.94
N GLU A 286 33.68 0.57 5.51
CA GLU A 286 34.18 0.01 4.25
C GLU A 286 34.36 -1.50 4.39
N MET A 287 33.97 -2.26 3.37
CA MET A 287 34.11 -3.72 3.34
C MET A 287 34.28 -4.24 1.92
N GLN A 288 34.51 -5.56 1.82
CA GLN A 288 34.49 -6.28 0.56
C GLN A 288 33.25 -7.16 0.53
N LEU A 289 32.56 -7.17 -0.61
CA LEU A 289 31.46 -8.09 -0.90
C LEU A 289 31.76 -8.78 -2.23
N ASP A 290 31.89 -10.11 -2.22
CA ASP A 290 32.33 -10.90 -3.39
C ASP A 290 33.58 -10.33 -4.11
N GLY A 291 34.58 -9.90 -3.33
CA GLY A 291 35.82 -9.31 -3.86
C GLY A 291 35.66 -7.94 -4.52
N ARG A 292 34.52 -7.27 -4.33
CA ARG A 292 34.24 -5.91 -4.78
C ARG A 292 34.23 -4.94 -3.60
N ASP A 293 34.63 -3.70 -3.86
CA ASP A 293 34.51 -2.62 -2.89
C ASP A 293 33.04 -2.36 -2.56
N ALA A 294 32.70 -2.36 -1.27
CA ALA A 294 31.37 -2.10 -0.76
C ALA A 294 31.44 -1.14 0.44
N LEU A 295 30.36 -0.40 0.67
CA LEU A 295 30.21 0.48 1.82
C LEU A 295 28.94 0.09 2.57
N MET A 296 29.07 -0.16 3.87
CA MET A 296 27.95 -0.52 4.74
C MET A 296 27.62 0.63 5.69
N GLY A 297 26.36 1.01 5.76
CA GLY A 297 25.81 1.93 6.73
C GLY A 297 24.94 1.20 7.75
N ILE A 298 25.13 1.48 9.03
CA ILE A 298 24.32 0.94 10.12
C ILE A 298 23.59 2.07 10.82
N TYR A 299 22.28 1.93 10.90
CA TYR A 299 21.37 2.93 11.40
C TYR A 299 20.47 2.33 12.48
N ARG A 300 20.15 3.13 13.50
CA ARG A 300 19.23 2.79 14.58
C ARG A 300 17.88 3.44 14.33
N LEU A 301 16.82 2.69 14.55
CA LEU A 301 15.42 3.09 14.41
C LEU A 301 14.71 2.94 15.77
N ASP A 302 13.80 3.86 16.08
CA ASP A 302 12.90 3.81 17.25
C ASP A 302 13.60 3.79 18.64
N ASP A 303 13.01 3.13 19.64
CA ASP A 303 13.36 3.10 21.08
C ASP A 303 14.76 2.53 21.43
N GLY A 304 15.62 2.42 20.42
CA GLY A 304 16.99 1.94 20.51
C GLY A 304 17.17 0.46 20.16
N LYS A 305 16.13 -0.22 19.67
CA LYS A 305 16.15 -1.68 19.41
C LYS A 305 16.04 -2.08 17.95
N ALA A 306 15.48 -1.26 17.08
CA ALA A 306 15.43 -1.56 15.66
C ALA A 306 16.68 -1.01 14.97
N HIS A 307 17.15 -1.73 13.95
CA HIS A 307 18.31 -1.37 13.15
C HIS A 307 17.98 -1.54 11.68
N HIS A 308 18.52 -0.64 10.86
CA HIS A 308 18.52 -0.72 9.42
C HIS A 308 19.96 -0.71 8.96
N VAL A 309 20.30 -1.60 8.04
CA VAL A 309 21.65 -1.73 7.51
C VAL A 309 21.57 -1.72 6.00
N ASP A 310 22.32 -0.80 5.40
CA ASP A 310 22.43 -0.67 3.95
C ASP A 310 23.84 -1.12 3.56
N VAL A 311 23.95 -1.96 2.55
CA VAL A 311 25.23 -2.34 1.95
C VAL A 311 25.17 -2.02 0.48
N VAL A 312 25.97 -1.06 0.05
CA VAL A 312 26.04 -0.68 -1.35
C VAL A 312 27.33 -1.21 -1.97
N VAL A 313 27.20 -1.84 -3.15
CA VAL A 313 28.32 -2.40 -3.93
C VAL A 313 28.22 -1.95 -5.39
N GLU A 314 29.34 -1.61 -6.00
CA GLU A 314 29.38 -1.18 -7.40
C GLU A 314 29.38 -2.41 -8.33
N LEU A 315 28.38 -2.48 -9.21
CA LEU A 315 28.28 -3.55 -10.20
C LEU A 315 29.03 -3.19 -11.49
N GLU A 316 28.85 -1.95 -11.91
CA GLU A 316 29.41 -1.29 -13.09
C GLU A 316 29.49 0.22 -12.82
N PRO A 317 30.31 0.98 -13.58
CA PRO A 317 30.40 2.44 -13.42
C PRO A 317 29.02 3.12 -13.47
N GLY A 318 28.58 3.66 -12.33
CA GLY A 318 27.29 4.35 -12.20
C GLY A 318 26.07 3.46 -11.94
N VAL A 319 26.27 2.15 -11.72
CA VAL A 319 25.24 1.18 -11.37
C VAL A 319 25.65 0.46 -10.10
N PHE A 320 24.87 0.66 -9.04
CA PHE A 320 25.13 0.08 -7.73
C PHE A 320 23.99 -0.86 -7.34
N LEU A 321 24.36 -1.94 -6.67
CA LEU A 321 23.44 -2.81 -5.96
C LEU A 321 23.39 -2.35 -4.52
N ASP A 322 22.18 -2.24 -4.00
CA ASP A 322 21.91 -1.84 -2.63
C ASP A 322 21.17 -2.94 -1.89
N LEU A 323 21.78 -3.42 -0.81
CA LEU A 323 21.29 -4.51 0.03
C LEU A 323 20.76 -3.94 1.34
N HIS A 324 19.46 -4.00 1.56
CA HIS A 324 18.85 -3.56 2.80
C HIS A 324 18.66 -4.74 3.74
N TYR A 325 19.02 -4.55 5.00
CA TYR A 325 18.74 -5.46 6.10
C TYR A 325 18.12 -4.69 7.26
N TYR A 326 16.82 -4.88 7.46
CA TYR A 326 16.11 -4.40 8.62
C TYR A 326 16.06 -5.48 9.69
N CYS A 327 16.32 -5.14 10.95
CA CYS A 327 16.10 -6.05 12.05
C CYS A 327 15.62 -5.36 13.33
N ASN A 328 14.80 -6.05 14.11
CA ASN A 328 14.41 -5.64 15.46
C ASN A 328 15.03 -6.56 16.52
N GLY A 329 15.80 -5.99 17.45
CA GLY A 329 16.43 -6.71 18.56
C GLY A 329 17.87 -6.27 18.87
N PRO A 330 18.56 -6.97 19.79
CA PRO A 330 19.93 -6.65 20.16
C PRO A 330 20.90 -6.71 18.96
N LYS A 331 21.69 -5.64 18.77
CA LYS A 331 22.63 -5.47 17.65
C LYS A 331 23.56 -6.69 17.50
N GLU A 332 24.12 -7.17 18.61
CA GLU A 332 25.14 -8.22 18.61
C GLU A 332 24.62 -9.55 18.04
N VAL A 333 23.36 -9.89 18.30
CA VAL A 333 22.76 -11.15 17.86
C VAL A 333 22.34 -11.05 16.40
N ARG A 334 21.62 -9.98 16.04
CA ARG A 334 21.10 -9.79 14.68
C ARG A 334 22.19 -9.59 13.63
N PHE A 335 23.35 -9.09 14.06
CA PHE A 335 24.46 -8.82 13.14
C PHE A 335 25.22 -10.10 12.78
N ALA A 336 25.09 -11.17 13.56
CA ALA A 336 25.62 -12.48 13.18
C ALA A 336 24.84 -13.06 11.98
N SER A 337 23.51 -12.91 11.96
CA SER A 337 22.65 -13.37 10.86
C SER A 337 22.87 -12.52 9.60
N LEU A 338 22.99 -11.20 9.75
CA LEU A 338 23.46 -10.30 8.69
C LEU A 338 24.82 -10.74 8.12
N GLN A 339 25.81 -11.02 8.99
CA GLN A 339 27.14 -11.38 8.53
C GLN A 339 27.14 -12.71 7.77
N LYS A 340 26.38 -13.72 8.22
CA LYS A 340 26.22 -14.98 7.47
C LYS A 340 25.65 -14.75 6.08
N TRP A 341 24.64 -13.89 5.97
CA TRP A 341 24.03 -13.53 4.69
C TRP A 341 25.05 -12.85 3.77
N LEU A 342 25.77 -11.83 4.26
CA LEU A 342 26.81 -11.12 3.51
C LEU A 342 28.00 -12.02 3.12
N ASP A 343 28.44 -12.91 4.02
CA ASP A 343 29.55 -13.85 3.77
C ASP A 343 29.22 -14.86 2.66
N SER A 344 27.94 -15.12 2.43
CA SER A 344 27.45 -16.03 1.39
C SER A 344 27.08 -15.34 0.07
N PHE A 345 27.20 -14.02 -0.01
CA PHE A 345 26.72 -13.24 -1.14
C PHE A 345 27.70 -13.28 -2.31
N GLU A 346 27.25 -13.72 -3.48
CA GLU A 346 27.99 -13.83 -4.74
C GLU A 346 27.33 -13.00 -5.84
N ILE A 347 28.13 -12.38 -6.72
CA ILE A 347 27.68 -11.47 -7.79
C ILE A 347 28.28 -11.90 -9.13
N GLU A 348 27.47 -12.57 -9.96
CA GLU A 348 27.88 -13.05 -11.28
C GLU A 348 27.27 -12.20 -12.41
N ARG A 349 28.09 -11.77 -13.38
CA ARG A 349 27.60 -11.08 -14.59
C ARG A 349 27.24 -12.09 -15.67
N ARG A 350 26.01 -12.04 -16.18
CA ARG A 350 25.49 -12.90 -17.24
C ARG A 350 25.55 -12.24 -18.62
N ALA A 351 25.63 -13.07 -19.66
CA ALA A 351 25.50 -12.62 -21.04
C ALA A 351 24.03 -12.24 -21.34
N GLN A 352 23.81 -11.06 -21.93
CA GLN A 352 22.47 -10.64 -22.36
C GLN A 352 21.92 -11.56 -23.44
N LEU A 353 20.77 -12.19 -23.15
CA LEU A 353 19.91 -12.78 -24.17
C LEU A 353 18.83 -11.73 -24.51
N GLU A 354 18.86 -11.16 -25.72
CA GLU A 354 17.92 -10.14 -26.26
C GLU A 354 16.46 -10.64 -26.43
N ALA A 355 16.00 -11.59 -25.61
CA ALA A 355 14.85 -12.43 -25.97
C ALA A 355 13.47 -11.81 -25.68
N PHE A 356 13.36 -10.74 -24.88
CA PHE A 356 12.04 -10.23 -24.46
C PHE A 356 11.90 -8.71 -24.55
N PRO A 357 10.71 -8.20 -24.92
CA PRO A 357 10.43 -6.77 -24.85
C PRO A 357 10.56 -6.31 -23.40
N ALA A 358 11.14 -5.12 -23.20
CA ALA A 358 11.19 -4.48 -21.89
C ALA A 358 9.77 -4.38 -21.33
N VAL A 359 9.58 -4.76 -20.07
CA VAL A 359 8.35 -4.44 -19.35
C VAL A 359 8.41 -2.93 -19.13
N GLY A 360 7.78 -2.19 -20.03
CA GLY A 360 7.48 -0.80 -19.73
C GLY A 360 6.55 -0.82 -18.53
N PHE A 361 6.99 -0.32 -17.39
CA PHE A 361 6.07 0.23 -16.40
C PHE A 361 5.39 1.41 -17.07
N SER A 362 4.34 1.15 -17.86
CA SER A 362 3.35 2.18 -18.13
C SER A 362 2.62 2.35 -16.81
N GLY A 363 3.14 3.24 -15.96
CA GLY A 363 2.27 3.87 -14.97
C GLY A 363 1.12 4.43 -15.79
N GLU A 364 -0.05 3.81 -15.69
CA GLU A 364 -1.27 4.39 -16.24
C GLU A 364 -1.33 5.81 -15.70
N VAL A 365 -1.28 6.79 -16.61
CA VAL A 365 -1.53 8.18 -16.26
C VAL A 365 -2.83 8.18 -15.45
N PRO A 366 -2.87 8.72 -14.22
CA PRO A 366 -4.11 8.77 -13.48
C PRO A 366 -5.18 9.42 -14.38
N TRP A 367 -6.33 8.75 -14.48
CA TRP A 367 -7.45 9.13 -15.34
C TRP A 367 -7.56 10.64 -15.44
N THR A 368 -7.31 11.16 -16.64
CA THR A 368 -7.68 12.51 -17.02
C THR A 368 -9.21 12.55 -17.00
N PRO A 369 -9.87 13.36 -16.15
CA PRO A 369 -11.32 13.44 -16.18
C PRO A 369 -11.86 13.65 -17.58
N ASP A 370 -13.00 13.08 -17.99
CA ASP A 370 -13.50 13.25 -19.36
C ASP A 370 -13.61 14.74 -19.76
N SER A 371 -13.93 15.61 -18.79
CA SER A 371 -13.90 17.07 -18.94
C SER A 371 -12.48 17.62 -19.15
N LEU A 372 -11.48 17.13 -18.41
CA LEU A 372 -10.08 17.46 -18.65
C LEU A 372 -9.60 16.85 -19.96
N ALA A 373 -9.95 15.62 -20.33
CA ALA A 373 -9.58 14.98 -21.60
C ALA A 373 -10.17 15.73 -22.80
N GLN A 374 -11.42 16.20 -22.72
CA GLN A 374 -12.02 17.09 -23.71
C GLN A 374 -11.27 18.42 -23.79
N LEU A 375 -10.93 19.01 -22.65
CA LEU A 375 -10.13 20.22 -22.59
C LEU A 375 -8.73 20.02 -23.20
N LEU A 376 -8.04 18.93 -22.86
CA LEU A 376 -6.73 18.58 -23.42
C LEU A 376 -6.83 18.28 -24.92
N ALA A 377 -7.94 17.69 -25.40
CA ALA A 377 -8.18 17.47 -26.82
C ALA A 377 -8.34 18.78 -27.61
N THR A 378 -8.76 19.87 -26.95
CA THR A 378 -8.83 21.23 -27.52
C THR A 378 -7.59 22.07 -27.25
N SER A 379 -6.68 21.58 -26.41
CA SER A 379 -5.44 22.29 -26.08
C SER A 379 -4.42 22.14 -27.21
N ASP A 380 -3.65 23.19 -27.46
CA ASP A 380 -2.41 23.06 -28.23
C ASP A 380 -1.35 22.49 -27.26
N PRO A 381 -0.91 21.23 -27.43
CA PRO A 381 0.15 20.69 -26.59
C PRO A 381 1.42 21.49 -26.87
N TRP A 382 2.09 21.92 -25.80
CA TRP A 382 3.49 22.33 -25.93
C TRP A 382 4.32 21.11 -26.37
N PRO A 383 5.51 21.29 -26.99
CA PRO A 383 6.34 20.17 -27.41
C PRO A 383 6.50 19.17 -26.25
N ARG A 384 6.35 17.87 -26.53
CA ARG A 384 6.62 16.82 -25.52
C ARG A 384 8.06 17.01 -25.04
N LEU A 385 8.19 17.51 -23.83
CA LEU A 385 9.45 17.62 -23.14
C LEU A 385 9.82 16.21 -22.69
N GLY A 386 10.64 15.51 -23.49
CA GLY A 386 11.10 14.15 -23.18
C GLY A 386 12.05 14.05 -21.98
N GLU A 387 12.10 15.06 -21.12
CA GLU A 387 13.07 15.24 -20.04
C GLU A 387 12.40 15.83 -18.78
N HIS A 388 12.99 15.60 -17.60
CA HIS A 388 12.42 15.95 -16.29
C HIS A 388 12.60 17.45 -15.96
N TYR A 389 11.50 18.19 -15.90
CA TYR A 389 11.47 19.57 -15.40
C TYR A 389 10.97 19.60 -13.95
N VAL A 390 11.70 20.30 -13.10
CA VAL A 390 11.44 20.44 -11.65
C VAL A 390 10.55 21.65 -11.36
N SER A 391 10.64 22.72 -12.17
CA SER A 391 9.76 23.90 -12.03
C SER A 391 9.59 24.68 -13.34
N PHE A 392 8.52 25.49 -13.40
CA PHE A 392 8.23 26.38 -14.52
C PHE A 392 7.91 27.79 -14.02
N SER A 393 8.33 28.80 -14.78
CA SER A 393 8.01 30.20 -14.50
C SER A 393 7.78 30.98 -15.80
N LEU A 394 6.61 31.61 -15.92
CA LEU A 394 6.26 32.45 -17.07
C LEU A 394 6.83 33.86 -16.90
N GLN A 395 7.69 34.27 -17.83
CA GLN A 395 8.41 35.56 -17.76
C GLN A 395 7.65 36.71 -18.45
N PRO A 396 7.91 37.97 -18.06
CA PRO A 396 7.51 39.16 -18.82
C PRO A 396 7.94 39.04 -20.29
N GLY A 397 7.01 39.26 -21.23
CA GLY A 397 7.23 39.05 -22.66
C GLY A 397 6.82 37.67 -23.18
N GLY A 398 6.47 36.74 -22.30
CA GLY A 398 5.79 35.50 -22.69
C GLY A 398 6.70 34.32 -23.01
N ARG A 399 7.92 34.33 -22.47
CA ARG A 399 8.85 33.22 -22.54
C ARG A 399 8.61 32.33 -21.32
N LEU A 400 8.48 31.02 -21.55
CA LEU A 400 8.38 30.07 -20.46
C LEU A 400 9.79 29.59 -20.11
N MET A 401 10.16 29.71 -18.85
CA MET A 401 11.42 29.16 -18.34
C MET A 401 11.11 27.87 -17.60
N GLY A 402 11.78 26.78 -17.98
CA GLY A 402 11.73 25.50 -17.30
C GLY A 402 13.09 25.20 -16.66
N VAL A 403 13.07 24.75 -15.41
CA VAL A 403 14.28 24.39 -14.65
C VAL A 403 14.34 22.86 -14.53
N ARG A 404 15.45 22.24 -14.94
CA ARG A 404 15.76 20.81 -14.79
C ARG A 404 16.76 20.61 -13.64
N SER A 405 17.07 19.36 -13.29
CA SER A 405 18.08 19.03 -12.26
C SER A 405 19.46 19.63 -12.55
N SER A 406 19.84 19.68 -13.83
CA SER A 406 21.17 20.07 -14.30
C SER A 406 21.19 21.26 -15.26
N ASP A 407 20.05 21.82 -15.67
CA ASP A 407 20.03 22.94 -16.60
C ASP A 407 18.77 23.84 -16.50
N VAL A 408 18.85 25.06 -17.05
CA VAL A 408 17.70 25.93 -17.31
C VAL A 408 17.45 25.97 -18.81
N ALA A 409 16.20 25.75 -19.21
CA ALA A 409 15.74 25.87 -20.58
C ALA A 409 14.72 26.99 -20.75
N ILE A 410 14.77 27.67 -21.89
CA ILE A 410 13.71 28.57 -22.34
C ILE A 410 12.90 27.83 -23.40
N LEU A 411 11.59 27.94 -23.29
CA LEU A 411 10.64 27.44 -24.26
C LEU A 411 9.79 28.62 -24.74
N ALA A 412 10.01 29.07 -25.97
CA ALA A 412 9.14 30.06 -26.59
C ALA A 412 7.98 29.37 -27.32
N ARG A 413 6.83 30.04 -27.36
CA ARG A 413 5.66 29.53 -28.08
C ARG A 413 5.97 29.37 -29.57
N GLY A 414 5.82 28.15 -30.09
CA GLY A 414 6.03 27.82 -31.50
C GLY A 414 7.43 27.27 -31.83
N GLU A 415 8.31 27.13 -30.85
CA GLU A 415 9.59 26.44 -31.01
C GLU A 415 9.41 24.93 -30.82
N GLU A 416 10.03 24.13 -31.70
CA GLU A 416 9.95 22.66 -31.62
C GLU A 416 10.79 22.06 -30.49
N ARG A 417 11.77 22.81 -29.96
CA ARG A 417 12.71 22.35 -28.93
C ARG A 417 13.02 23.46 -27.93
N PRO A 418 13.13 23.13 -26.63
CA PRO A 418 13.64 24.06 -25.63
C PRO A 418 15.10 24.42 -25.92
N GLN A 419 15.46 25.68 -25.68
CA GLN A 419 16.84 26.16 -25.74
C GLN A 419 17.44 26.15 -24.33
N THR A 420 18.40 25.28 -24.06
CA THR A 420 19.20 25.34 -22.82
C THR A 420 20.01 26.63 -22.80
N VAL A 421 19.85 27.41 -21.73
CA VAL A 421 20.53 28.71 -21.53
C VAL A 421 21.58 28.69 -20.42
N ALA A 422 21.56 27.67 -19.55
CA ALA A 422 22.58 27.47 -18.51
C ALA A 422 22.58 26.00 -18.06
N THR A 423 23.74 25.46 -17.68
CA THR A 423 23.94 24.07 -17.19
C THR A 423 24.80 24.05 -15.91
N TRP A 424 24.59 23.09 -15.01
CA TRP A 424 25.36 22.93 -13.77
C TRP A 424 25.51 21.47 -13.32
N ASP A 425 26.42 21.22 -12.35
CA ASP A 425 26.71 19.89 -11.76
C ASP A 425 25.66 19.55 -10.67
N GLU A 426 25.42 18.29 -10.30
CA GLU A 426 24.13 17.89 -9.66
C GLU A 426 24.14 17.76 -8.12
N ASN A 427 25.21 18.20 -7.45
CA ASN A 427 25.42 17.89 -6.02
C ASN A 427 24.94 18.98 -5.03
N ASN A 428 23.92 18.66 -4.23
CA ASN A 428 23.30 19.39 -3.09
C ASN A 428 22.31 20.51 -3.43
N TRP A 429 21.36 20.86 -2.49
CA TRP A 429 20.05 21.47 -2.83
C TRP A 429 19.47 22.76 -2.05
N SER A 430 19.48 24.07 -2.52
CA SER A 430 18.37 25.11 -2.73
C SER A 430 18.74 26.48 -3.46
N VAL A 431 18.21 26.77 -4.68
CA VAL A 431 18.52 27.87 -5.64
C VAL A 431 17.23 28.22 -6.40
N GLU A 432 16.99 29.51 -6.57
CA GLU A 432 15.85 30.03 -7.35
C GLU A 432 16.41 30.75 -8.59
N ALA A 433 15.82 30.52 -9.77
CA ALA A 433 16.28 31.07 -11.04
C ALA A 433 15.22 31.95 -11.71
N ILE A 434 15.65 33.04 -12.36
CA ILE A 434 14.83 33.85 -13.28
C ILE A 434 15.67 34.32 -14.48
N LEU A 435 15.01 34.61 -15.60
CA LEU A 435 15.66 35.13 -16.79
C LEU A 435 15.54 36.66 -16.84
N VAL A 436 16.67 37.36 -16.90
CA VAL A 436 16.71 38.83 -17.05
C VAL A 436 17.80 39.20 -18.05
N ASP A 437 17.46 39.94 -19.11
CA ASP A 437 18.37 40.33 -20.20
C ASP A 437 19.23 39.19 -20.77
N ASP A 438 18.58 38.05 -21.03
CA ASP A 438 19.19 36.83 -21.58
C ASP A 438 20.31 36.25 -20.72
N ALA A 439 20.38 36.64 -19.45
CA ALA A 439 21.22 36.03 -18.43
C ALA A 439 20.31 35.40 -17.36
N VAL A 440 20.80 34.31 -16.75
CA VAL A 440 20.07 33.65 -15.68
C VAL A 440 20.61 34.18 -14.35
N LEU A 441 19.71 34.76 -13.57
CA LEU A 441 19.97 35.20 -12.20
C LEU A 441 19.60 34.08 -11.24
N TYR A 442 20.47 33.83 -10.27
CA TYR A 442 20.27 32.82 -9.24
C TYR A 442 20.42 33.44 -7.85
N THR A 443 19.64 32.98 -6.88
CA THR A 443 19.85 33.29 -5.46
C THR A 443 20.30 32.04 -4.69
N THR A 444 21.25 32.19 -3.76
CA THR A 444 21.68 31.12 -2.85
C THR A 444 20.78 31.03 -1.61
N THR A 445 20.96 29.97 -0.81
CA THR A 445 20.40 29.83 0.56
C THR A 445 20.66 31.01 1.48
N GLU A 446 21.74 31.77 1.24
CA GLU A 446 22.13 32.94 2.02
C GLU A 446 21.54 34.25 1.48
N GLY A 447 20.78 34.20 0.38
CA GLY A 447 20.16 35.37 -0.26
C GLY A 447 21.11 36.16 -1.15
N ASP A 448 22.27 35.58 -1.49
CA ASP A 448 23.22 36.17 -2.44
C ASP A 448 22.74 35.94 -3.87
N VAL A 449 22.61 37.03 -4.62
CA VAL A 449 22.21 36.99 -6.03
C VAL A 449 23.44 36.98 -6.92
N GLN A 450 23.54 36.00 -7.81
CA GLN A 450 24.59 35.90 -8.82
C GLN A 450 23.99 35.96 -10.23
N LEU A 451 24.68 36.68 -11.12
CA LEU A 451 24.35 36.78 -12.54
C LEU A 451 25.27 35.87 -13.34
N ILE A 452 24.71 34.90 -14.04
CA ILE A 452 25.46 34.00 -14.92
C ILE A 452 25.14 34.34 -16.37
N PRO A 453 26.15 34.72 -17.18
CA PRO A 453 25.97 34.91 -18.61
C PRO A 453 25.46 33.62 -19.26
N SER A 454 24.54 33.73 -20.21
CA SER A 454 23.99 32.61 -21.00
C SER A 454 25.01 31.81 -21.82
N SER A 455 26.27 32.26 -21.83
CA SER A 455 27.39 31.61 -22.51
C SER A 455 28.59 31.42 -21.56
N GLY A 456 28.62 30.31 -20.82
CA GLY A 456 29.90 29.66 -20.43
C GLY A 456 30.43 29.82 -19.01
N GLY A 457 29.61 29.67 -17.96
CA GLY A 457 30.12 29.44 -16.60
C GLY A 457 29.51 28.18 -16.00
N SER A 458 30.30 27.38 -15.29
CA SER A 458 29.83 26.25 -14.46
C SER A 458 29.57 26.75 -13.03
N PRO A 459 28.31 26.95 -12.60
CA PRO A 459 28.02 27.20 -11.20
C PRO A 459 28.03 25.90 -10.40
N GLN A 460 28.33 26.02 -9.10
CA GLN A 460 28.21 24.92 -8.13
C GLN A 460 26.80 24.86 -7.53
N PRO A 461 26.35 23.67 -7.11
CA PRO A 461 24.93 23.34 -7.00
C PRO A 461 24.46 23.45 -5.56
N LEU A 462 23.28 24.07 -5.42
CA LEU A 462 22.35 23.93 -4.32
C LEU A 462 20.94 24.10 -4.94
N GLY A 463 20.19 23.12 -5.47
CA GLY A 463 18.72 22.79 -5.25
C GLY A 463 17.55 23.74 -5.53
N PHE A 464 16.32 23.48 -5.05
CA PHE A 464 15.12 24.05 -5.70
C PHE A 464 14.04 24.58 -4.75
N ARG A 465 13.60 25.83 -5.00
CA ARG A 465 12.21 26.34 -5.05
C ARG A 465 12.23 27.60 -5.94
N ALA A 466 11.23 27.89 -6.76
CA ALA A 466 11.24 29.09 -7.64
C ALA A 466 10.43 30.25 -7.03
N ASP A 467 10.12 30.15 -5.74
CA ASP A 467 8.90 30.74 -5.22
C ASP A 467 9.15 32.15 -4.64
N ARG A 468 10.41 32.54 -4.37
CA ARG A 468 10.76 33.81 -3.73
C ARG A 468 11.46 34.81 -4.66
N LEU A 469 11.52 34.51 -5.96
CA LEU A 469 11.96 35.40 -7.03
C LEU A 469 10.88 35.58 -8.11
N ALA A 470 10.75 36.80 -8.64
CA ALA A 470 10.00 37.04 -9.86
C ALA A 470 10.65 38.15 -10.70
N ALA A 471 10.68 37.96 -12.01
CA ALA A 471 11.09 38.99 -12.96
C ALA A 471 10.00 40.08 -13.08
N LEU A 472 10.40 41.35 -13.02
CA LEU A 472 9.51 42.48 -13.28
C LEU A 472 9.60 42.91 -14.74
N ASP A 473 10.82 43.15 -15.20
CA ASP A 473 11.15 43.58 -16.55
C ASP A 473 12.56 43.11 -16.94
N GLN A 474 13.13 43.77 -17.96
CA GLN A 474 14.46 43.50 -18.50
C GLN A 474 15.62 43.86 -17.56
N ASP A 475 15.41 44.73 -16.57
CA ASP A 475 16.47 45.29 -15.71
C ASP A 475 16.20 45.10 -14.20
N GLN A 476 15.01 44.64 -13.82
CA GLN A 476 14.54 44.57 -12.43
C GLN A 476 13.91 43.23 -12.06
N PHE A 477 14.13 42.82 -10.82
CA PHE A 477 13.52 41.63 -10.23
C PHE A 477 13.15 41.84 -8.76
N LEU A 478 12.28 40.95 -8.27
CA LEU A 478 11.83 40.87 -6.89
C LEU A 478 12.58 39.78 -6.15
N ILE A 479 12.96 40.05 -4.90
CA ILE A 479 13.60 39.09 -4.00
C ILE A 479 13.04 39.23 -2.59
N VAL A 480 12.82 38.09 -1.93
CA VAL A 480 12.45 38.06 -0.50
C VAL A 480 13.63 37.61 0.35
N ARG A 481 13.86 38.32 1.45
CA ARG A 481 14.87 37.99 2.47
C ARG A 481 14.24 37.74 3.82
N GLU A 482 14.80 36.81 4.57
CA GLU A 482 14.40 36.55 5.94
C GLU A 482 15.25 37.41 6.89
N ALA A 483 14.61 38.21 7.73
CA ALA A 483 15.29 39.02 8.73
C ALA A 483 15.86 38.11 9.83
N ARG A 484 17.19 38.01 9.90
CA ARG A 484 17.88 37.29 10.98
C ARG A 484 18.17 38.24 12.13
N GLU A 485 17.62 37.98 13.32
CA GLU A 485 18.19 38.56 14.55
C GLU A 485 19.51 37.83 14.86
N SER A 486 20.59 38.58 15.08
CA SER A 486 21.86 38.02 15.55
C SER A 486 21.64 37.26 16.86
N PRO A 487 22.15 36.02 17.02
CA PRO A 487 22.00 35.29 18.26
C PRO A 487 22.67 36.06 19.41
N LEU A 488 21.94 36.23 20.53
CA LEU A 488 22.55 36.70 21.78
C LEU A 488 23.51 35.64 22.29
N ALA A 489 24.77 36.01 22.51
CA ALA A 489 25.80 35.08 22.98
C ALA A 489 25.36 34.37 24.28
N GLY A 490 25.32 33.04 24.25
CA GLY A 490 25.06 32.20 25.43
C GLY A 490 23.60 31.77 25.67
N LEU A 491 22.66 32.14 24.79
CA LEU A 491 21.29 31.63 24.81
C LEU A 491 21.02 30.88 23.50
N GLY A 492 20.55 29.63 23.60
CA GLY A 492 20.06 28.89 22.44
C GLY A 492 18.96 29.68 21.74
N VAL A 493 19.00 29.72 20.40
CA VAL A 493 18.00 30.43 19.59
C VAL A 493 16.63 29.85 19.90
N VAL A 494 15.78 30.60 20.60
CA VAL A 494 14.33 30.37 20.51
C VAL A 494 13.94 30.96 19.16
N PRO A 495 13.46 30.19 18.18
CA PRO A 495 13.06 30.74 16.89
C PRO A 495 11.83 31.64 17.13
N ARG A 496 12.05 32.93 17.37
CA ARG A 496 10.99 33.92 17.28
C ARG A 496 10.77 34.21 15.79
N ALA A 497 9.50 34.48 15.47
CA ALA A 497 8.95 34.61 14.13
C ALA A 497 9.92 35.34 13.17
N VAL A 498 10.32 34.67 12.09
CA VAL A 498 11.20 35.23 11.07
C VAL A 498 10.40 36.22 10.25
N ASP A 499 10.67 37.52 10.36
CA ASP A 499 10.09 38.53 9.46
C ASP A 499 10.61 38.28 8.04
N SER A 500 9.73 38.31 7.03
CA SER A 500 10.14 38.30 5.63
C SER A 500 10.12 39.73 5.06
N GLU A 501 11.11 40.10 4.28
CA GLU A 501 11.24 41.42 3.66
C GLU A 501 11.30 41.29 2.14
N LEU A 502 10.40 41.97 1.43
CA LEU A 502 10.37 42.01 -0.04
C LEU A 502 11.17 43.21 -0.54
N TYR A 503 12.05 42.97 -1.51
CA TYR A 503 12.89 43.96 -2.17
C TYR A 503 12.67 43.95 -3.68
N VAL A 504 12.78 45.12 -4.29
CA VAL A 504 13.09 45.23 -5.72
C VAL A 504 14.58 45.52 -5.89
N ARG A 505 15.23 44.81 -6.80
CA ARG A 505 16.66 44.93 -7.08
C ARG A 505 16.90 45.15 -8.57
N ARG A 506 17.83 46.05 -8.90
CA ARG A 506 18.35 46.21 -10.26
C ARG A 506 19.46 45.21 -10.56
N VAL A 507 19.46 44.67 -11.78
CA VAL A 507 20.54 43.79 -12.25
C VAL A 507 21.87 44.53 -12.30
N VAL A 508 21.88 45.70 -12.95
CA VAL A 508 23.06 46.55 -13.07
C VAL A 508 23.15 47.48 -11.86
N GLY A 509 24.30 47.47 -11.18
CA GLY A 509 24.60 48.34 -10.03
C GLY A 509 24.12 47.81 -8.68
N GLY A 510 23.28 46.76 -8.65
CA GLY A 510 22.87 46.08 -7.42
C GLY A 510 22.06 46.95 -6.45
N GLU A 511 21.50 48.07 -6.92
CA GLU A 511 20.67 48.95 -6.10
C GLU A 511 19.42 48.19 -5.65
N GLU A 512 19.21 48.15 -4.33
CA GLU A 512 18.07 47.51 -3.70
C GLU A 512 17.18 48.53 -3.02
N ARG A 513 15.87 48.38 -3.20
CA ARG A 513 14.85 49.13 -2.48
C ARG A 513 13.89 48.16 -1.81
N ARG A 514 13.81 48.23 -0.48
CA ARG A 514 12.80 47.48 0.28
C ARG A 514 11.41 48.01 -0.06
N LEU A 515 10.49 47.10 -0.36
CA LEU A 515 9.09 47.40 -0.66
C LEU A 515 8.22 47.21 0.58
N ALA A 516 8.32 46.06 1.23
CA ALA A 516 7.45 45.68 2.33
C ALA A 516 8.14 44.74 3.34
N THR A 517 7.62 44.72 4.57
CA THR A 517 8.01 43.78 5.63
C THR A 517 6.76 43.02 6.09
N PHE A 518 6.84 41.69 6.09
CA PHE A 518 5.82 40.77 6.56
C PHE A 518 6.19 40.29 7.96
N ALA A 519 5.80 41.09 8.96
CA ALA A 519 6.16 40.85 10.35
C ALA A 519 5.59 39.52 10.85
N GLY A 520 6.46 38.68 11.38
CA GLY A 520 6.17 37.36 11.90
C GLY A 520 5.57 36.40 10.89
N ARG A 521 5.89 36.53 9.59
CA ARG A 521 5.40 35.65 8.54
C ARG A 521 6.52 35.23 7.60
N ARG A 522 6.44 33.98 7.14
CA ARG A 522 7.27 33.42 6.09
C ARG A 522 6.58 33.61 4.74
N VAL A 523 7.22 34.31 3.80
CA VAL A 523 6.75 34.32 2.40
C VAL A 523 7.06 32.98 1.75
N LEU A 524 6.04 32.45 1.10
CA LEU A 524 6.04 31.16 0.41
C LEU A 524 6.25 31.34 -1.08
N MET A 525 5.44 32.18 -1.72
CA MET A 525 5.45 32.37 -3.17
C MET A 525 5.11 33.81 -3.54
N LEU A 526 5.60 34.30 -4.68
CA LEU A 526 5.24 35.61 -5.21
C LEU A 526 5.15 35.64 -6.74
N ALA A 527 4.30 36.51 -7.27
CA ALA A 527 4.20 36.75 -8.70
C ALA A 527 3.91 38.24 -8.98
N ALA A 528 4.54 38.82 -9.99
CA ALA A 528 4.18 40.13 -10.51
C ALA A 528 2.88 40.01 -11.33
N ASP A 529 2.08 41.08 -11.37
CA ASP A 529 0.98 41.16 -12.32
C ASP A 529 1.50 41.30 -13.77
N GLY A 530 0.64 41.05 -14.76
CA GLY A 530 1.03 41.15 -16.17
C GLY A 530 1.42 42.56 -16.63
N GLU A 531 1.17 43.59 -15.83
CA GLU A 531 1.57 44.98 -16.08
C GLU A 531 2.85 45.39 -15.32
N GLY A 532 3.39 44.54 -14.43
CA GLY A 532 4.58 44.83 -13.64
C GLY A 532 4.42 46.02 -12.68
N ARG A 533 3.21 46.23 -12.15
CA ARG A 533 2.86 47.33 -11.23
C ARG A 533 2.65 46.87 -9.79
N GLN A 534 2.21 45.63 -9.62
CA GLN A 534 1.86 45.08 -8.32
C GLN A 534 2.39 43.66 -8.18
N VAL A 535 2.53 43.20 -6.94
CA VAL A 535 3.01 41.86 -6.61
C VAL A 535 2.01 41.19 -5.71
N LEU A 536 1.58 39.99 -6.07
CA LEU A 536 0.89 39.10 -5.15
C LEU A 536 1.95 38.32 -4.36
N VAL A 537 1.91 38.44 -3.04
CA VAL A 537 2.75 37.73 -2.10
C VAL A 537 1.88 36.80 -1.29
N VAL A 538 2.25 35.53 -1.25
CA VAL A 538 1.63 34.52 -0.40
C VAL A 538 2.53 34.27 0.80
N SER A 539 1.98 34.41 2.01
CA SER A 539 2.73 34.23 3.26
C SER A 539 1.99 33.35 4.26
N GLN A 540 2.72 32.77 5.21
CA GLN A 540 2.17 31.95 6.31
C GLN A 540 2.83 32.29 7.64
N ASP A 541 2.15 31.99 8.75
CA ASP A 541 2.71 32.16 10.09
C ASP A 541 3.81 31.07 10.36
N PRO A 542 4.89 31.34 11.11
CA PRO A 542 6.14 30.57 11.02
C PRO A 542 6.21 29.34 11.93
N HIS A 543 5.13 29.00 12.66
CA HIS A 543 5.11 27.92 13.65
C HIS A 543 3.74 27.25 13.78
N THR A 544 3.54 26.10 13.12
CA THR A 544 2.65 25.02 13.58
C THR A 544 3.19 23.69 13.07
N ASN A 545 3.94 22.99 13.92
CA ASN A 545 4.22 21.55 13.76
C ASN A 545 3.06 20.69 14.30
N ASP A 546 1.85 21.25 14.40
CA ASP A 546 0.67 20.52 14.86
C ASP A 546 -0.01 19.90 13.64
N ASP A 547 0.01 18.58 13.58
CA ASP A 547 -0.61 17.70 12.56
C ASP A 547 -2.13 17.90 12.36
N ASP A 548 -2.80 18.79 13.11
CA ASP A 548 -4.27 18.99 13.04
C ASP A 548 -4.72 20.42 12.71
N GLY A 549 -3.81 21.36 12.40
CA GLY A 549 -4.16 22.77 12.16
C GLY A 549 -3.67 23.31 10.83
N ALA A 550 -4.49 23.27 9.77
CA ALA A 550 -4.19 23.91 8.49
C ALA A 550 -3.83 25.40 8.69
N THR A 551 -2.54 25.75 8.61
CA THR A 551 -2.08 27.14 8.67
C THR A 551 -2.53 27.86 7.41
N GLN A 552 -3.33 28.92 7.60
CA GLN A 552 -3.95 29.64 6.49
C GLN A 552 -2.92 30.45 5.71
N SER A 553 -2.93 30.30 4.38
CA SER A 553 -2.16 31.16 3.49
C SER A 553 -2.78 32.56 3.45
N ARG A 554 -1.95 33.59 3.62
CA ARG A 554 -2.35 34.99 3.50
C ARG A 554 -1.90 35.56 2.16
N LEU A 555 -2.84 36.17 1.45
CA LEU A 555 -2.58 36.86 0.19
C LEU A 555 -2.37 38.35 0.48
N SER A 556 -1.24 38.89 0.04
CA SER A 556 -0.90 40.31 0.18
C SER A 556 -0.55 40.89 -1.17
N ILE A 557 -1.26 41.93 -1.60
CA ILE A 557 -0.93 42.70 -2.80
C ILE A 557 -0.03 43.86 -2.39
N VAL A 558 1.16 43.95 -2.98
CA VAL A 558 2.12 45.02 -2.75
C VAL A 558 2.20 45.93 -3.98
N ASP A 559 1.92 47.22 -3.81
CA ASP A 559 2.14 48.22 -4.85
C ASP A 559 3.64 48.50 -4.99
N LEU A 560 4.19 48.34 -6.19
CA LEU A 560 5.62 48.50 -6.43
C LEU A 560 6.09 49.96 -6.29
N LYS A 561 5.22 50.95 -6.50
CA LYS A 561 5.58 52.37 -6.47
C LYS A 561 5.82 52.85 -5.05
N ASP A 562 4.91 52.56 -4.13
CA ASP A 562 4.93 53.09 -2.77
C ASP A 562 5.09 52.04 -1.66
N GLY A 563 5.03 50.74 -2.00
CA GLY A 563 5.19 49.64 -1.04
C GLY A 563 3.96 49.42 -0.16
N ILE A 564 2.81 50.02 -0.51
CA ILE A 564 1.56 49.79 0.23
C ILE A 564 1.17 48.32 0.10
N VAL A 565 0.87 47.70 1.23
CA VAL A 565 0.42 46.31 1.34
C VAL A 565 -1.07 46.29 1.62
N GLU A 566 -1.83 45.65 0.73
CA GLU A 566 -3.25 45.33 0.92
C GLU A 566 -3.38 43.83 1.17
N GLU A 567 -4.05 43.43 2.25
CA GLU A 567 -4.28 42.01 2.57
C GLU A 567 -5.66 41.56 2.08
N HIS A 568 -5.71 40.38 1.50
CA HIS A 568 -6.95 39.72 1.06
C HIS A 568 -7.08 38.36 1.74
N GLU A 569 -8.30 38.03 2.17
CA GLU A 569 -8.56 36.86 3.01
C GLU A 569 -8.85 35.56 2.22
N HIS A 570 -8.66 34.43 2.93
CA HIS A 570 -9.36 33.14 2.85
C HIS A 570 -8.89 31.99 1.93
N PHE A 571 -7.58 31.78 1.84
CA PHE A 571 -7.04 30.47 1.42
C PHE A 571 -6.56 29.65 2.64
N LEU A 572 -7.06 28.43 2.78
CA LEU A 572 -6.48 27.44 3.68
C LEU A 572 -5.06 27.10 3.23
N SER A 573 -4.86 26.93 1.92
CA SER A 573 -3.54 26.77 1.32
C SER A 573 -3.54 27.33 -0.11
N VAL A 574 -2.40 27.88 -0.55
CA VAL A 574 -2.15 28.24 -1.94
C VAL A 574 -1.01 27.36 -2.44
N THR A 575 -1.22 26.70 -3.58
CA THR A 575 -0.26 25.73 -4.15
C THR A 575 0.57 26.30 -5.29
N ALA A 576 0.04 27.29 -6.02
CA ALA A 576 0.79 28.01 -7.04
C ALA A 576 0.19 29.40 -7.30
N VAL A 577 1.05 30.32 -7.73
CA VAL A 577 0.68 31.66 -8.23
C VAL A 577 1.45 31.94 -9.52
N GLY A 578 0.78 32.60 -10.47
CA GLY A 578 1.37 32.98 -11.75
C GLY A 578 0.83 34.31 -12.26
N PRO A 579 1.54 34.99 -13.17
CA PRO A 579 1.13 36.28 -13.71
C PRO A 579 -0.10 36.16 -14.62
N ALA A 580 -0.97 37.17 -14.61
CA ALA A 580 -2.08 37.31 -15.55
C ALA A 580 -2.23 38.77 -16.04
N PRO A 581 -2.84 39.02 -17.23
CA PRO A 581 -2.88 40.37 -17.82
C PRO A 581 -3.57 41.45 -16.96
N ARG A 582 -4.41 41.07 -16.00
CA ARG A 582 -5.12 41.97 -15.07
C ARG A 582 -5.17 41.38 -13.67
N GLY A 583 -4.01 40.97 -13.16
CA GLY A 583 -3.85 40.40 -11.82
C GLY A 583 -3.04 39.11 -11.85
N TRP A 584 -3.52 38.09 -11.16
CA TRP A 584 -2.81 36.82 -10.97
C TRP A 584 -3.74 35.64 -11.21
N VAL A 585 -3.17 34.53 -11.67
CA VAL A 585 -3.82 33.23 -11.59
C VAL A 585 -3.22 32.47 -10.42
N LEU A 586 -4.05 31.78 -9.67
CA LEU A 586 -3.60 31.01 -8.51
C LEU A 586 -4.40 29.73 -8.37
N SER A 587 -3.80 28.72 -7.75
CA SER A 587 -4.47 27.50 -7.32
C SER A 587 -4.29 27.30 -5.83
N GLY A 588 -5.28 26.68 -5.19
CA GLY A 588 -5.22 26.41 -3.76
C GLY A 588 -6.55 25.94 -3.20
N ARG A 589 -6.58 25.71 -1.88
CA ARG A 589 -7.79 25.39 -1.14
C ARG A 589 -8.38 26.67 -0.54
N HIS A 590 -9.41 27.22 -1.16
CA HIS A 590 -10.18 28.34 -0.62
C HIS A 590 -11.07 27.89 0.54
N ILE A 591 -11.29 28.75 1.55
CA ILE A 591 -12.06 28.39 2.76
C ILE A 591 -13.51 28.00 2.43
N ASP A 592 -14.15 28.75 1.53
CA ASP A 592 -15.56 28.57 1.14
C ASP A 592 -15.76 27.70 -0.11
N HIS A 593 -14.68 27.48 -0.86
CA HIS A 593 -14.75 26.97 -2.22
C HIS A 593 -13.76 25.82 -2.46
N GLY A 594 -13.18 25.19 -1.43
CA GLY A 594 -12.34 23.99 -1.56
C GLY A 594 -11.16 24.17 -2.55
N PRO A 595 -10.61 23.08 -3.13
CA PRO A 595 -9.60 23.16 -4.17
C PRO A 595 -10.13 23.85 -5.43
N LEU A 596 -9.44 24.89 -5.89
CA LEU A 596 -9.82 25.66 -7.08
C LEU A 596 -8.62 26.28 -7.79
N VAL A 597 -8.83 26.64 -9.05
CA VAL A 597 -8.00 27.58 -9.82
C VAL A 597 -8.83 28.84 -10.05
N ALA A 598 -8.27 30.00 -9.71
CA ALA A 598 -8.94 31.29 -9.84
C ALA A 598 -8.03 32.39 -10.37
N MET A 599 -8.66 33.44 -10.89
CA MET A 599 -8.03 34.70 -11.22
C MET A 599 -8.30 35.70 -10.09
N LEU A 600 -7.25 36.20 -9.44
CA LEU A 600 -7.32 37.28 -8.47
C LEU A 600 -7.04 38.61 -9.15
N ARG A 601 -7.95 39.58 -9.02
CA ARG A 601 -7.79 40.94 -9.55
C ARG A 601 -7.12 41.85 -8.52
N PRO A 602 -6.48 42.97 -8.96
CA PRO A 602 -5.90 43.99 -8.10
C PRO A 602 -6.77 44.51 -6.94
N GLY A 603 -8.10 44.48 -7.07
CA GLY A 603 -9.03 44.91 -6.01
C GLY A 603 -9.50 43.79 -5.09
N GLY A 604 -8.82 42.64 -5.06
CA GLY A 604 -9.18 41.49 -4.23
C GLY A 604 -10.32 40.61 -4.77
N GLN A 605 -10.92 40.97 -5.91
CA GLN A 605 -11.98 40.16 -6.52
C GLN A 605 -11.40 38.83 -7.05
N LEU A 606 -11.95 37.72 -6.57
CA LEU A 606 -11.62 36.37 -7.00
C LEU A 606 -12.64 35.87 -8.03
N ASP A 607 -12.20 35.58 -9.25
CA ASP A 607 -13.00 34.93 -10.29
C ASP A 607 -12.56 33.47 -10.43
N GLN A 608 -13.42 32.52 -10.04
CA GLN A 608 -13.13 31.10 -10.18
C GLN A 608 -13.08 30.67 -11.66
N LEU A 609 -12.03 29.94 -12.04
CA LEU A 609 -11.82 29.41 -13.40
C LEU A 609 -12.07 27.90 -13.47
N ALA A 610 -11.62 27.14 -12.47
CA ALA A 610 -11.79 25.70 -12.38
C ALA A 610 -11.95 25.24 -10.92
N THR A 611 -12.62 24.11 -10.68
CA THR A 611 -12.56 23.38 -9.40
C THR A 611 -11.62 22.18 -9.54
N GLY A 612 -10.80 21.95 -8.51
CA GLY A 612 -9.98 20.75 -8.39
C GLY A 612 -8.50 20.99 -8.15
N SER A 613 -7.80 19.93 -7.74
CA SER A 613 -6.38 19.92 -7.39
C SER A 613 -5.44 19.51 -8.53
N PHE A 614 -5.99 19.06 -9.66
CA PHE A 614 -5.24 18.48 -10.77
C PHE A 614 -4.62 19.49 -11.73
N ILE A 615 -4.76 20.79 -11.49
CA ILE A 615 -4.19 21.85 -12.34
C ILE A 615 -3.32 22.75 -11.48
N THR A 616 -2.04 22.83 -11.83
CA THR A 616 -1.11 23.82 -11.30
C THR A 616 -0.92 24.92 -12.35
N PRO A 617 -1.52 26.12 -12.16
CA PRO A 617 -1.42 27.21 -13.12
C PRO A 617 0.00 27.80 -13.09
N ILE A 618 0.52 28.07 -14.28
CA ILE A 618 1.82 28.74 -14.46
C ILE A 618 1.61 30.23 -14.76
N GLY A 619 0.55 30.56 -15.51
CA GLY A 619 0.23 31.94 -15.86
C GLY A 619 -0.87 32.05 -16.91
N ILE A 620 -1.31 33.28 -17.19
CA ILE A 620 -2.22 33.58 -18.30
C ILE A 620 -1.50 34.47 -19.30
N GLN A 621 -1.45 34.04 -20.55
CA GLN A 621 -0.80 34.78 -21.63
C GLN A 621 -1.67 34.78 -22.88
N ARG A 622 -1.86 35.97 -23.49
CA ARG A 622 -2.62 36.13 -24.75
C ARG A 622 -4.00 35.45 -24.72
N GLY A 623 -4.70 35.51 -23.58
CA GLY A 623 -6.02 34.90 -23.42
C GLY A 623 -6.01 33.38 -23.19
N GLN A 624 -4.85 32.76 -22.98
CA GLN A 624 -4.74 31.33 -22.70
C GLN A 624 -4.24 31.09 -21.26
N LEU A 625 -4.85 30.12 -20.58
CA LEU A 625 -4.36 29.56 -19.33
C LEU A 625 -3.26 28.54 -19.64
N ILE A 626 -2.06 28.77 -19.12
CA ILE A 626 -0.93 27.85 -19.20
C ILE A 626 -0.84 27.12 -17.85
N PHE A 627 -0.82 25.80 -17.89
CA PHE A 627 -0.84 24.98 -16.68
C PHE A 627 -0.14 23.63 -16.88
N THR A 628 0.11 22.95 -15.77
CA THR A 628 0.51 21.54 -15.77
C THR A 628 -0.47 20.70 -14.94
N THR A 629 -0.64 19.43 -15.31
CA THR A 629 -1.54 18.48 -14.64
C THR A 629 -0.90 17.74 -13.48
N SER A 630 0.39 17.95 -13.24
CA SER A 630 1.02 17.48 -12.02
C SER A 630 0.58 18.39 -10.87
N VAL A 631 -0.03 17.80 -9.85
CA VAL A 631 -0.05 18.40 -8.51
C VAL A 631 1.40 18.74 -8.19
N ALA A 632 1.66 19.95 -7.67
CA ALA A 632 2.97 20.38 -7.16
C ALA A 632 3.76 19.21 -6.53
N PRO A 633 5.10 19.16 -6.65
CA PRO A 633 5.90 17.95 -6.42
C PRO A 633 5.57 17.35 -5.05
N LEU A 634 4.70 16.34 -5.05
CA LEU A 634 4.61 15.42 -3.95
C LEU A 634 5.92 14.62 -4.04
N PRO A 635 6.68 14.47 -2.94
CA PRO A 635 8.01 13.85 -2.93
C PRO A 635 8.04 12.38 -3.40
N HIS A 636 6.91 11.82 -3.82
CA HIS A 636 6.73 10.42 -4.21
C HIS A 636 6.13 10.23 -5.61
N TYR A 637 6.00 11.30 -6.43
CA TYR A 637 5.42 11.20 -7.78
C TYR A 637 6.48 11.43 -8.87
N THR A 638 6.76 10.40 -9.68
CA THR A 638 7.78 10.37 -10.75
C THR A 638 7.23 10.67 -12.15
N GLY A 639 6.03 11.27 -12.25
CA GLY A 639 5.43 11.64 -13.53
C GLY A 639 6.08 12.87 -14.17
N TYR A 640 6.27 12.85 -15.49
CA TYR A 640 6.72 14.02 -16.26
C TYR A 640 5.62 15.11 -16.24
N PRO A 641 5.88 16.35 -15.77
CA PRO A 641 4.88 17.40 -15.82
C PRO A 641 4.69 17.87 -17.27
N GLU A 642 3.61 17.42 -17.90
CA GLU A 642 3.20 17.90 -19.22
C GLU A 642 2.63 19.33 -19.11
N LEU A 643 2.96 20.17 -20.11
CA LEU A 643 2.50 21.55 -20.21
C LEU A 643 1.33 21.66 -21.18
N PHE A 644 0.27 22.29 -20.73
CA PHE A 644 -0.94 22.50 -21.50
C PHE A 644 -1.27 23.99 -21.61
N SER A 645 -1.85 24.36 -22.74
CA SER A 645 -2.41 25.69 -22.94
C SER A 645 -3.83 25.60 -23.47
N VAL A 646 -4.75 26.28 -22.81
CA VAL A 646 -6.17 26.29 -23.16
C VAL A 646 -6.68 27.72 -23.24
N ASP A 647 -7.62 27.98 -24.16
CA ASP A 647 -8.31 29.27 -24.25
C ASP A 647 -9.09 29.55 -22.94
N LEU A 648 -8.86 30.72 -22.37
CA LEU A 648 -9.51 31.14 -21.12
C LEU A 648 -11.03 31.28 -21.28
N ASP A 649 -11.51 31.61 -22.48
CA ASP A 649 -12.95 31.70 -22.74
C ASP A 649 -13.60 30.30 -22.76
N VAL A 650 -12.87 29.27 -23.22
CA VAL A 650 -13.31 27.86 -23.12
C VAL A 650 -13.39 27.44 -21.65
N VAL A 651 -12.34 27.72 -20.87
CA VAL A 651 -12.32 27.44 -19.42
C VAL A 651 -13.48 28.11 -18.69
N ARG A 652 -13.78 29.37 -19.02
CA ARG A 652 -14.88 30.15 -18.41
C ARG A 652 -16.28 29.67 -18.82
N GLN A 653 -16.45 29.24 -20.07
CA GLN A 653 -17.74 28.76 -20.58
C GLN A 653 -18.07 27.36 -20.07
N GLU A 654 -17.07 26.48 -20.05
CA GLU A 654 -17.25 25.08 -19.67
C GLU A 654 -17.16 24.88 -18.16
N GLY A 655 -16.54 25.83 -17.43
CA GLY A 655 -16.40 25.80 -15.98
C GLY A 655 -15.77 24.49 -15.53
N LEU A 656 -14.46 24.35 -15.74
CA LEU A 656 -13.71 23.11 -15.48
C LEU A 656 -14.01 22.54 -14.08
N ALA A 657 -15.01 21.66 -14.01
CA ALA A 657 -15.34 20.86 -12.83
C ALA A 657 -14.52 19.58 -12.91
N ILE A 658 -13.25 19.68 -12.50
CA ILE A 658 -12.27 18.60 -12.67
C ILE A 658 -12.40 17.58 -11.53
N GLU A 659 -13.12 17.93 -10.46
CA GLU A 659 -13.38 17.05 -9.33
C GLU A 659 -14.88 16.75 -9.16
N PRO A 660 -15.26 15.49 -8.83
CA PRO A 660 -16.63 15.13 -8.51
C PRO A 660 -17.08 15.78 -7.18
N PHE A 661 -18.41 15.82 -6.97
CA PHE A 661 -19.13 16.44 -5.84
C PHE A 661 -18.40 16.37 -4.49
N ARG A 662 -18.26 17.51 -3.80
CA ARG A 662 -17.68 17.57 -2.46
C ARG A 662 -18.64 17.00 -1.42
N VAL A 663 -18.15 16.64 -0.24
CA VAL A 663 -19.02 16.18 0.87
C VAL A 663 -20.12 17.18 1.20
N GLU A 664 -19.81 18.47 1.20
CA GLU A 664 -20.83 19.50 1.36
C GLU A 664 -21.87 19.51 0.25
N ASP A 665 -21.46 19.34 -1.00
CA ASP A 665 -22.35 19.33 -2.17
C ASP A 665 -23.23 18.09 -2.14
N ILE A 666 -22.65 16.93 -1.81
CA ILE A 666 -23.38 15.68 -1.59
C ILE A 666 -24.41 15.87 -0.48
N ASN A 667 -24.04 16.49 0.64
CA ASN A 667 -24.96 16.77 1.75
C ASN A 667 -26.07 17.75 1.33
N LYS A 668 -25.75 18.83 0.61
CA LYS A 668 -26.74 19.81 0.10
C LYS A 668 -27.70 19.18 -0.90
N ILE A 669 -27.19 18.38 -1.84
CA ILE A 669 -28.01 17.65 -2.81
C ILE A 669 -28.89 16.63 -2.10
N ALA A 670 -28.35 15.89 -1.12
CA ALA A 670 -29.12 14.93 -0.34
C ALA A 670 -30.30 15.60 0.36
N LEU A 671 -30.10 16.77 0.98
CA LEU A 671 -31.19 17.56 1.60
C LEU A 671 -32.23 18.05 0.58
N LYS A 672 -31.79 18.48 -0.61
CA LYS A 672 -32.70 18.90 -1.68
C LYS A 672 -33.53 17.74 -2.20
N VAL A 673 -32.92 16.58 -2.42
CA VAL A 673 -33.59 15.34 -2.84
C VAL A 673 -34.59 14.87 -1.77
N GLU A 674 -34.18 14.94 -0.50
CA GLU A 674 -35.03 14.64 0.66
C GLU A 674 -36.30 15.49 0.65
N SER A 675 -36.18 16.81 0.43
CA SER A 675 -37.33 17.71 0.35
C SER A 675 -38.26 17.47 -0.86
N THR A 676 -37.77 16.77 -1.90
CA THR A 676 -38.48 16.60 -3.17
C THR A 676 -39.21 15.24 -3.26
N ILE A 677 -38.60 14.16 -2.75
CA ILE A 677 -39.09 12.78 -2.97
C ILE A 677 -39.51 12.07 -1.68
N ALA A 678 -38.87 12.36 -0.56
CA ALA A 678 -38.92 11.50 0.62
C ALA A 678 -39.60 12.23 1.78
N GLY A 679 -40.94 12.11 1.88
CA GLY A 679 -41.71 12.67 3.01
C GLY A 679 -41.24 12.16 4.39
N GLU A 680 -40.43 11.10 4.42
CA GLU A 680 -39.61 10.64 5.54
C GLU A 680 -38.14 10.77 5.15
N GLY A 681 -37.33 11.47 5.95
CA GLY A 681 -35.99 11.89 5.55
C GLY A 681 -35.08 10.79 4.98
N LEU A 682 -34.23 11.14 4.01
CA LEU A 682 -33.38 10.20 3.24
C LEU A 682 -32.53 9.31 4.16
N SER A 683 -32.05 9.87 5.28
CA SER A 683 -31.31 9.17 6.34
C SER A 683 -32.06 7.99 7.00
N ARG A 684 -33.39 7.96 6.91
CA ARG A 684 -34.26 6.90 7.46
C ARG A 684 -34.91 6.06 6.37
N TRP A 685 -34.72 6.46 5.11
CA TRP A 685 -35.36 5.86 3.97
C TRP A 685 -34.48 4.77 3.37
N TYR A 686 -35.11 3.63 3.09
CA TYR A 686 -34.45 2.44 2.59
C TYR A 686 -35.20 1.97 1.32
N PRO A 687 -34.57 1.98 0.14
CA PRO A 687 -35.24 1.54 -1.07
C PRO A 687 -35.59 0.05 -0.93
N ALA A 688 -36.88 -0.26 -0.92
CA ALA A 688 -37.37 -1.64 -0.96
C ALA A 688 -37.27 -2.22 -2.38
N GLU A 689 -37.51 -1.37 -3.37
CA GLU A 689 -37.72 -1.72 -4.77
C GLU A 689 -36.75 -0.97 -5.67
N ARG A 690 -36.41 -1.56 -6.83
CA ARG A 690 -35.54 -0.95 -7.83
C ARG A 690 -36.04 0.42 -8.30
N ALA A 691 -37.35 0.55 -8.56
CA ALA A 691 -37.95 1.80 -9.01
C ALA A 691 -37.75 2.95 -8.00
N ALA A 692 -37.57 2.62 -6.72
CA ALA A 692 -37.29 3.58 -5.68
C ALA A 692 -35.86 4.14 -5.80
N VAL A 693 -34.87 3.28 -6.10
CA VAL A 693 -33.48 3.68 -6.36
C VAL A 693 -33.42 4.61 -7.57
N GLU A 694 -34.02 4.20 -8.70
CA GLU A 694 -34.02 4.96 -9.96
C GLU A 694 -34.65 6.34 -9.79
N ARG A 695 -35.78 6.43 -9.08
CA ARG A 695 -36.47 7.70 -8.82
C ARG A 695 -35.63 8.66 -7.98
N ILE A 696 -34.92 8.17 -6.94
CA ILE A 696 -34.05 9.02 -6.11
C ILE A 696 -32.81 9.44 -6.88
N PHE A 697 -32.21 8.52 -7.64
CA PHE A 697 -31.09 8.86 -8.50
C PHE A 697 -31.47 9.96 -9.50
N ALA A 698 -32.65 9.87 -10.13
CA ALA A 698 -33.13 10.88 -11.07
C ALA A 698 -33.26 12.29 -10.45
N ALA A 699 -33.81 12.42 -9.24
CA ALA A 699 -33.83 13.74 -8.59
C ALA A 699 -32.48 14.19 -8.06
N ALA A 700 -31.61 13.25 -7.67
CA ALA A 700 -30.24 13.60 -7.35
C ALA A 700 -29.52 14.16 -8.58
N GLU A 701 -29.74 13.58 -9.75
CA GLU A 701 -29.17 14.03 -11.03
C GLU A 701 -29.76 15.38 -11.45
N GLU A 702 -31.06 15.61 -11.27
CA GLU A 702 -31.68 16.92 -11.48
C GLU A 702 -31.11 17.98 -10.52
N ALA A 703 -31.00 17.66 -9.23
CA ALA A 703 -30.47 18.56 -8.22
C ALA A 703 -29.00 18.91 -8.46
N ALA A 704 -28.20 17.91 -8.87
CA ALA A 704 -26.82 18.08 -9.28
C ALA A 704 -26.68 19.00 -10.50
N ASN A 705 -27.42 18.73 -11.57
CA ASN A 705 -27.38 19.54 -12.79
C ASN A 705 -27.84 20.99 -12.53
N GLN A 706 -28.86 21.20 -11.70
CA GLN A 706 -29.33 22.55 -11.34
C GLN A 706 -28.38 23.32 -10.42
N GLY A 707 -27.70 22.64 -9.50
CA GLY A 707 -26.84 23.26 -8.48
C GLY A 707 -25.38 23.42 -8.90
N HIS A 708 -24.88 22.48 -9.71
CA HIS A 708 -23.46 22.34 -10.02
C HIS A 708 -23.18 22.26 -11.53
N GLY A 709 -24.20 22.19 -12.39
CA GLY A 709 -24.05 22.23 -13.84
C GLY A 709 -23.55 20.92 -14.48
N HIS A 710 -23.40 19.84 -13.70
CA HIS A 710 -22.94 18.54 -14.20
C HIS A 710 -23.66 17.36 -13.52
N SER A 711 -23.65 16.20 -14.19
CA SER A 711 -24.32 14.97 -13.74
C SER A 711 -23.44 14.13 -12.79
N TRP A 712 -24.04 13.12 -12.15
CA TRP A 712 -23.30 12.16 -11.30
C TRP A 712 -22.37 11.26 -12.12
N PRO A 713 -21.21 10.84 -11.58
CA PRO A 713 -20.37 9.85 -12.23
C PRO A 713 -21.13 8.51 -12.35
N ARG A 714 -21.02 7.87 -13.52
CA ARG A 714 -21.67 6.58 -13.82
C ARG A 714 -20.68 5.41 -13.91
N GLN A 715 -19.41 5.69 -14.19
CA GLN A 715 -18.36 4.67 -14.28
C GLN A 715 -17.90 4.23 -12.89
N ALA A 716 -17.64 2.93 -12.72
CA ALA A 716 -17.22 2.33 -11.46
C ALA A 716 -16.02 3.05 -10.82
N GLU A 717 -14.98 3.36 -11.59
CA GLU A 717 -13.76 4.00 -11.10
C GLU A 717 -14.00 5.46 -10.64
N ALA A 718 -14.87 6.19 -11.35
CA ALA A 718 -15.22 7.56 -10.98
C ALA A 718 -16.07 7.61 -9.69
N ILE A 719 -16.90 6.59 -9.48
CA ILE A 719 -17.65 6.41 -8.24
C ILE A 719 -16.72 5.99 -7.09
N ASP A 720 -15.77 5.09 -7.33
CA ASP A 720 -14.77 4.69 -6.32
C ASP A 720 -13.98 5.92 -5.82
N ARG A 721 -13.58 6.83 -6.72
CA ARG A 721 -12.92 8.10 -6.34
C ARG A 721 -13.84 9.04 -5.56
N LEU A 722 -15.11 9.15 -5.96
CA LEU A 722 -16.12 9.92 -5.23
C LEU A 722 -16.26 9.38 -3.79
N LEU A 723 -16.29 8.05 -3.63
CA LEU A 723 -16.39 7.39 -2.33
C LEU A 723 -15.13 7.61 -1.46
N ALA A 724 -13.93 7.44 -2.02
CA ALA A 724 -12.67 7.64 -1.30
C ALA A 724 -12.57 9.06 -0.73
N ARG A 725 -12.84 10.06 -1.58
CA ARG A 725 -12.84 11.48 -1.17
C ARG A 725 -13.92 11.81 -0.15
N ALA A 726 -15.10 11.21 -0.27
CA ALA A 726 -16.18 11.41 0.69
C ALA A 726 -15.86 10.86 2.10
N VAL A 727 -14.90 9.94 2.19
CA VAL A 727 -14.38 9.39 3.45
C VAL A 727 -13.21 10.21 4.00
N GLU A 728 -12.34 10.73 3.14
CA GLU A 728 -11.16 11.55 3.52
C GLU A 728 -11.51 12.95 4.05
N ASP A 729 -12.65 13.53 3.68
CA ASP A 729 -13.06 14.87 4.11
C ASP A 729 -13.67 14.87 5.54
N GLU A 730 -12.81 14.62 6.53
CA GLU A 730 -13.17 14.57 7.96
C GLU A 730 -13.78 15.88 8.49
N ARG A 731 -13.41 17.01 7.87
CA ARG A 731 -13.82 18.35 8.32
C ARG A 731 -15.31 18.59 8.16
N HIS A 732 -15.89 18.15 7.05
CA HIS A 732 -17.31 18.36 6.76
C HIS A 732 -18.17 17.17 7.17
N GLY A 733 -17.61 15.94 7.08
CA GLY A 733 -18.29 14.71 7.45
C GLY A 733 -19.52 14.40 6.59
N LEU A 734 -19.59 13.21 6.02
CA LEU A 734 -20.78 12.82 5.27
C LEU A 734 -21.97 12.66 6.22
N SER A 735 -23.04 13.43 5.99
CA SER A 735 -24.26 13.33 6.77
C SER A 735 -24.96 11.98 6.53
N PRO A 736 -25.86 11.53 7.43
CA PRO A 736 -26.63 10.31 7.20
C PRO A 736 -27.44 10.33 5.89
N SER A 737 -27.96 11.50 5.49
CA SER A 737 -28.64 11.66 4.20
C SER A 737 -27.62 11.64 3.03
N GLY A 738 -26.42 12.19 3.21
CA GLY A 738 -25.33 12.05 2.22
C GLY A 738 -24.89 10.59 2.01
N GLU A 739 -24.78 9.81 3.09
CA GLU A 739 -24.45 8.37 3.04
C GLU A 739 -25.53 7.56 2.30
N ALA A 740 -26.80 7.87 2.57
CA ALA A 740 -27.93 7.27 1.86
C ALA A 740 -27.95 7.65 0.38
N LEU A 741 -27.62 8.91 0.04
CA LEU A 741 -27.50 9.36 -1.35
C LEU A 741 -26.37 8.63 -2.09
N LEU A 742 -25.18 8.54 -1.50
CA LEU A 742 -24.06 7.79 -2.10
C LEU A 742 -24.41 6.30 -2.28
N SER A 743 -25.15 5.72 -1.33
CA SER A 743 -25.63 4.33 -1.46
C SER A 743 -26.58 4.17 -2.66
N VAL A 744 -27.44 5.14 -2.93
CA VAL A 744 -28.30 5.14 -4.13
C VAL A 744 -27.49 5.30 -5.41
N ILE A 745 -26.49 6.18 -5.43
CA ILE A 745 -25.60 6.37 -6.60
C ILE A 745 -24.83 5.07 -6.91
N VAL A 746 -24.24 4.45 -5.89
CA VAL A 746 -23.55 3.15 -6.02
C VAL A 746 -24.51 2.06 -6.52
N ALA A 747 -25.70 1.96 -5.92
CA ALA A 747 -26.71 0.99 -6.35
C ALA A 747 -27.09 1.19 -7.82
N ASN A 748 -27.38 2.42 -8.23
CA ASN A 748 -27.77 2.73 -9.60
C ASN A 748 -26.66 2.38 -10.59
N ALA A 749 -25.41 2.71 -10.29
CA ALA A 749 -24.29 2.39 -11.17
C ALA A 749 -24.06 0.88 -11.33
N LEU A 750 -24.19 0.10 -10.25
CA LEU A 750 -24.12 -1.35 -10.33
C LEU A 750 -25.27 -1.94 -11.14
N LEU A 751 -26.49 -1.39 -11.02
CA LEU A 751 -27.65 -1.80 -11.82
C LEU A 751 -27.46 -1.47 -13.30
N GLU A 752 -26.92 -0.30 -13.63
CA GLU A 752 -26.56 0.09 -15.01
C GLU A 752 -25.48 -0.85 -15.59
N ALA A 753 -24.56 -1.32 -14.76
CA ALA A 753 -23.55 -2.31 -15.12
C ALA A 753 -24.08 -3.77 -15.14
N GLY A 754 -25.39 -3.99 -14.98
CA GLY A 754 -26.04 -5.29 -15.13
C GLY A 754 -26.24 -6.09 -13.84
N ALA A 755 -26.08 -5.48 -12.66
CA ALA A 755 -26.46 -6.13 -11.40
C ALA A 755 -27.99 -6.33 -11.30
N GLU A 756 -28.40 -7.31 -10.50
CA GLU A 756 -29.81 -7.57 -10.15
C GLU A 756 -30.13 -6.94 -8.80
N TRP A 757 -31.22 -6.17 -8.74
CA TRP A 757 -31.76 -5.65 -7.49
C TRP A 757 -32.45 -6.75 -6.69
N VAL A 758 -32.11 -6.90 -5.41
CA VAL A 758 -32.78 -7.81 -4.48
C VAL A 758 -33.74 -7.03 -3.59
N GLU A 759 -35.04 -7.28 -3.79
CA GLU A 759 -36.10 -6.64 -3.01
C GLU A 759 -36.08 -7.08 -1.54
N GLY A 760 -36.22 -6.10 -0.64
CA GLY A 760 -36.28 -6.37 0.80
C GLY A 760 -36.22 -5.11 1.64
N VAL A 761 -36.91 -5.13 2.79
CA VAL A 761 -36.90 -4.05 3.77
C VAL A 761 -36.43 -4.62 5.09
N GLU A 762 -35.38 -4.04 5.67
CA GLU A 762 -34.89 -4.43 6.98
C GLU A 762 -34.48 -3.20 7.79
N PRO A 763 -34.96 -3.04 9.03
CA PRO A 763 -34.59 -1.92 9.88
C PRO A 763 -33.14 -2.08 10.35
N ASN A 764 -32.40 -0.98 10.21
CA ASN A 764 -31.01 -0.81 10.60
C ASN A 764 -30.76 -1.22 12.07
N VAL A 765 -30.20 -2.40 12.31
CA VAL A 765 -29.72 -2.81 13.64
C VAL A 765 -28.25 -2.40 13.72
N GLY A 766 -27.99 -1.29 14.40
CA GLY A 766 -26.65 -0.72 14.51
C GLY A 766 -25.63 -1.67 15.12
N GLY A 767 -24.60 -1.99 14.34
CA GLY A 767 -23.38 -2.68 14.75
C GLY A 767 -22.54 -3.06 13.53
N PRO A 768 -21.21 -2.86 13.55
CA PRO A 768 -20.31 -3.34 12.49
C PRO A 768 -19.96 -4.81 12.72
N GLU A 769 -20.91 -5.73 12.73
CA GLU A 769 -20.64 -7.17 12.89
C GLU A 769 -21.65 -8.03 12.11
N LEU A 770 -21.24 -8.49 10.93
CA LEU A 770 -21.46 -9.82 10.31
C LEU A 770 -20.99 -9.74 8.84
N SER A 771 -20.47 -10.84 8.28
CA SER A 771 -19.88 -10.89 6.94
C SER A 771 -20.91 -10.64 5.82
N ASP A 772 -21.01 -9.41 5.32
CA ASP A 772 -22.07 -8.99 4.37
C ASP A 772 -21.79 -9.26 2.87
N ILE A 773 -20.65 -9.85 2.53
CA ILE A 773 -20.44 -10.40 1.18
C ILE A 773 -20.90 -11.85 1.19
N GLN A 774 -21.95 -12.12 0.40
CA GLN A 774 -22.52 -13.45 0.22
C GLN A 774 -22.11 -13.95 -1.17
N ARG A 775 -21.54 -15.15 -1.27
CA ARG A 775 -21.08 -15.65 -2.57
C ARG A 775 -21.22 -17.16 -2.67
N ASN A 776 -21.52 -17.63 -3.88
CA ASN A 776 -21.38 -19.03 -4.29
C ASN A 776 -20.77 -19.06 -5.70
N ASP A 777 -20.78 -20.21 -6.38
CA ASP A 777 -20.18 -20.34 -7.71
C ASP A 777 -20.91 -19.52 -8.79
N TRP A 778 -22.17 -19.13 -8.56
CA TRP A 778 -23.10 -18.56 -9.54
C TRP A 778 -23.44 -17.09 -9.29
N ALA A 779 -23.43 -16.66 -8.03
CA ALA A 779 -23.84 -15.33 -7.59
C ALA A 779 -22.87 -14.73 -6.58
N TYR A 780 -22.79 -13.42 -6.62
CA TYR A 780 -22.06 -12.58 -5.67
C TYR A 780 -23.02 -11.49 -5.19
N GLY A 781 -23.29 -11.43 -3.89
CA GLY A 781 -24.27 -10.55 -3.26
C GLY A 781 -23.65 -9.61 -2.25
N THR A 782 -24.07 -8.34 -2.28
CA THR A 782 -23.70 -7.32 -1.28
C THR A 782 -24.79 -6.26 -1.12
N THR A 783 -24.58 -5.28 -0.24
CA THR A 783 -25.47 -4.12 -0.08
C THR A 783 -24.76 -2.82 -0.44
N ALA A 784 -25.50 -1.87 -1.03
CA ALA A 784 -24.90 -0.60 -1.47
C ALA A 784 -24.36 0.23 -0.30
N ARG A 785 -25.05 0.18 0.84
CA ARG A 785 -24.58 0.83 2.07
C ARG A 785 -23.28 0.23 2.58
N ARG A 786 -23.11 -1.09 2.51
CA ARG A 786 -21.88 -1.77 2.95
C ARG A 786 -20.68 -1.33 2.12
N ILE A 787 -20.88 -1.09 0.83
CA ILE A 787 -19.84 -0.54 -0.05
C ILE A 787 -19.41 0.84 0.47
N VAL A 788 -20.37 1.75 0.70
CA VAL A 788 -20.09 3.10 1.21
C VAL A 788 -19.47 3.08 2.61
N SER A 789 -19.98 2.26 3.54
CA SER A 789 -19.47 2.19 4.91
C SER A 789 -18.15 1.42 5.02
N GLY A 790 -17.91 0.43 4.16
CA GLY A 790 -16.67 -0.33 4.11
C GLY A 790 -15.46 0.51 3.74
N MET A 791 -15.65 1.54 2.92
CA MET A 791 -14.61 2.54 2.60
C MET A 791 -14.06 3.23 3.85
N ARG A 792 -14.85 3.37 4.92
CA ARG A 792 -14.43 4.02 6.17
C ARG A 792 -13.57 3.14 7.08
N TYR A 793 -13.55 1.82 6.88
CA TYR A 793 -13.05 0.88 7.88
C TYR A 793 -12.20 -0.27 7.34
N GLN A 794 -12.06 -0.46 6.02
CA GLN A 794 -11.48 -1.70 5.45
C GLN A 794 -10.45 -1.53 4.32
N ASP A 795 -9.77 -0.39 4.17
CA ASP A 795 -8.72 -0.18 3.15
C ASP A 795 -9.13 -0.57 1.71
N TRP A 796 -10.41 -0.41 1.38
CA TRP A 796 -10.89 -0.59 0.01
C TRP A 796 -10.69 0.74 -0.71
N TYR A 797 -9.64 0.87 -1.52
CA TYR A 797 -9.47 2.10 -2.32
C TYR A 797 -10.38 2.12 -3.56
N GLN A 798 -10.87 0.95 -4.01
CA GLN A 798 -11.64 0.79 -5.27
C GLN A 798 -12.72 -0.33 -5.18
N PRO A 799 -13.81 -0.13 -4.43
CA PRO A 799 -14.77 -1.18 -4.13
C PRO A 799 -15.59 -1.62 -5.34
N LEU A 800 -16.05 -0.73 -6.23
CA LEU A 800 -16.83 -1.11 -7.41
C LEU A 800 -15.93 -1.82 -8.44
N LYS A 801 -14.70 -1.34 -8.64
CA LYS A 801 -13.72 -2.05 -9.50
C LYS A 801 -13.47 -3.46 -8.98
N ARG A 802 -13.29 -3.63 -7.67
CA ARG A 802 -13.13 -4.95 -7.01
C ARG A 802 -14.38 -5.82 -7.11
N LEU A 803 -15.59 -5.26 -7.07
CA LEU A 803 -16.81 -6.03 -7.23
C LEU A 803 -16.98 -6.51 -8.68
N HIS A 804 -16.64 -5.68 -9.67
CA HIS A 804 -16.67 -6.07 -11.07
C HIS A 804 -15.60 -7.11 -11.41
N SER A 805 -14.35 -6.91 -10.98
CA SER A 805 -13.23 -7.83 -11.24
C SER A 805 -13.29 -9.09 -10.37
N GLY A 806 -13.49 -8.93 -9.06
CA GLY A 806 -13.58 -9.99 -8.06
C GLY A 806 -14.88 -10.80 -8.11
N GLY A 807 -15.95 -10.23 -8.68
CA GLY A 807 -17.18 -10.96 -9.01
C GLY A 807 -16.94 -12.05 -10.07
N ARG A 808 -15.85 -11.97 -10.85
CA ARG A 808 -15.44 -12.97 -11.87
C ARG A 808 -16.57 -13.36 -12.83
N GLY A 809 -17.45 -12.40 -13.13
CA GLY A 809 -18.61 -12.58 -14.01
C GLY A 809 -19.74 -13.45 -13.43
N ARG A 810 -19.74 -13.71 -12.12
CA ARG A 810 -20.92 -14.22 -11.40
C ARG A 810 -22.04 -13.17 -11.45
N ARG A 811 -23.28 -13.62 -11.28
CA ARG A 811 -24.43 -12.71 -11.17
C ARG A 811 -24.25 -11.80 -9.96
N LEU A 812 -24.13 -10.50 -10.20
CA LEU A 812 -23.99 -9.51 -9.13
C LEU A 812 -25.38 -9.17 -8.58
N LEU A 813 -25.59 -9.41 -7.30
CA LEU A 813 -26.82 -9.13 -6.58
C LEU A 813 -26.59 -7.96 -5.64
N ILE A 814 -27.39 -6.91 -5.77
CA ILE A 814 -27.29 -5.70 -4.95
C ILE A 814 -28.64 -5.45 -4.30
N GLY A 815 -28.66 -5.13 -3.02
CA GLY A 815 -29.90 -4.81 -2.33
C GLY A 815 -29.65 -3.97 -1.09
N ASN A 816 -30.72 -3.71 -0.35
CA ASN A 816 -30.62 -2.97 0.91
C ASN A 816 -30.78 -3.85 2.17
N SER A 817 -31.34 -5.06 2.04
CA SER A 817 -31.41 -6.05 3.13
C SER A 817 -30.34 -7.13 2.95
N PRO A 818 -29.33 -7.23 3.85
CA PRO A 818 -28.34 -8.29 3.82
C PRO A 818 -28.99 -9.68 3.86
N THR A 819 -30.04 -9.85 4.67
CA THR A 819 -30.75 -11.14 4.80
C THR A 819 -31.51 -11.52 3.53
N ALA A 820 -32.05 -10.56 2.78
CA ALA A 820 -32.69 -10.81 1.48
C ALA A 820 -31.65 -11.16 0.41
N VAL A 821 -30.52 -10.45 0.38
CA VAL A 821 -29.40 -10.73 -0.53
C VAL A 821 -28.82 -12.12 -0.28
N ALA A 822 -28.57 -12.50 0.98
CA ALA A 822 -28.05 -13.82 1.34
C ALA A 822 -28.98 -14.94 0.85
N ARG A 823 -30.29 -14.82 1.15
CA ARG A 823 -31.30 -15.78 0.68
C ARG A 823 -31.36 -15.87 -0.84
N LYS A 824 -31.23 -14.74 -1.54
CA LYS A 824 -31.23 -14.72 -3.00
C LYS A 824 -29.95 -15.37 -3.57
N VAL A 825 -28.79 -15.17 -2.95
CA VAL A 825 -27.55 -15.88 -3.31
C VAL A 825 -27.77 -17.39 -3.18
N GLU A 826 -28.29 -17.87 -2.05
CA GLU A 826 -28.60 -19.28 -1.83
C GLU A 826 -29.57 -19.85 -2.88
N GLN A 827 -30.68 -19.14 -3.16
CA GLN A 827 -31.67 -19.53 -4.18
C GLN A 827 -31.08 -19.65 -5.58
N VAL A 828 -30.10 -18.80 -5.94
CA VAL A 828 -29.43 -18.91 -7.24
C VAL A 828 -28.68 -20.24 -7.37
N ALA A 829 -28.17 -20.81 -6.28
CA ALA A 829 -27.51 -22.13 -6.31
C ALA A 829 -28.49 -23.31 -6.37
N GLU A 830 -29.70 -23.20 -5.81
CA GLU A 830 -30.67 -24.31 -5.72
C GLU A 830 -31.17 -24.83 -7.08
N GLY A 831 -31.06 -24.02 -8.14
CA GLY A 831 -31.45 -24.39 -9.51
C GLY A 831 -30.29 -24.72 -10.45
N MET A 832 -29.05 -24.72 -9.96
CA MET A 832 -27.86 -24.84 -10.79
C MET A 832 -27.20 -26.21 -10.64
N PRO A 833 -26.58 -26.75 -11.71
CA PRO A 833 -25.82 -28.00 -11.60
C PRO A 833 -24.64 -27.79 -10.65
N ALA A 834 -24.48 -28.71 -9.69
CA ALA A 834 -23.29 -28.71 -8.85
C ALA A 834 -22.08 -29.08 -9.73
N ILE A 835 -21.05 -28.22 -9.74
CA ILE A 835 -19.92 -28.31 -10.68
C ILE A 835 -19.16 -29.63 -10.49
N ASP A 836 -19.06 -30.11 -9.25
CA ASP A 836 -18.50 -31.41 -8.86
C ASP A 836 -19.36 -32.63 -9.28
N LYS A 837 -20.61 -32.38 -9.69
CA LYS A 837 -21.56 -33.39 -10.19
C LYS A 837 -21.80 -33.31 -11.70
N LEU A 838 -21.19 -32.35 -12.41
CA LEU A 838 -21.17 -32.39 -13.87
C LEU A 838 -20.53 -33.73 -14.28
N PRO A 839 -21.21 -34.54 -15.12
CA PRO A 839 -20.78 -35.92 -15.36
C PRO A 839 -19.35 -35.92 -15.90
N LYS A 840 -18.46 -36.64 -15.19
CA LYS A 840 -17.08 -36.91 -15.63
C LYS A 840 -17.11 -37.62 -16.98
N GLY A 841 -17.20 -36.86 -18.08
CA GLY A 841 -17.22 -37.40 -19.44
C GLY A 841 -18.05 -36.62 -20.46
N ASP A 842 -19.11 -35.90 -20.07
CA ASP A 842 -20.03 -35.31 -21.04
C ASP A 842 -19.68 -33.85 -21.40
N VAL A 843 -18.86 -33.68 -22.45
CA VAL A 843 -18.43 -32.35 -22.93
C VAL A 843 -19.61 -31.53 -23.42
N ALA A 844 -20.62 -32.15 -24.03
CA ALA A 844 -21.78 -31.42 -24.55
C ALA A 844 -22.58 -30.76 -23.41
N THR A 845 -22.79 -31.48 -22.30
CA THR A 845 -23.41 -30.89 -21.10
C THR A 845 -22.55 -29.78 -20.49
N ILE A 846 -21.21 -29.91 -20.50
CA ILE A 846 -20.29 -28.87 -20.02
C ILE A 846 -20.36 -27.61 -20.90
N GLU A 847 -20.37 -27.78 -22.23
CA GLU A 847 -20.51 -26.70 -23.20
C GLU A 847 -21.85 -25.98 -23.03
N GLU A 848 -22.95 -26.71 -22.89
CA GLU A 848 -24.28 -26.12 -22.66
C GLU A 848 -24.30 -25.24 -21.39
N VAL A 849 -23.68 -25.71 -20.31
CA VAL A 849 -23.58 -24.95 -19.05
C VAL A 849 -22.70 -23.71 -19.21
N LEU A 850 -21.55 -23.84 -19.88
CA LEU A 850 -20.66 -22.72 -20.09
C LEU A 850 -21.23 -21.69 -21.06
N GLU A 851 -21.95 -22.10 -22.10
CA GLU A 851 -22.58 -21.15 -23.04
C GLU A 851 -23.74 -20.41 -22.38
N ALA A 852 -24.55 -21.09 -21.56
CA ALA A 852 -25.60 -20.46 -20.75
C ALA A 852 -25.03 -19.44 -19.73
N HIS A 853 -23.77 -19.60 -19.33
CA HIS A 853 -23.09 -18.78 -18.33
C HIS A 853 -21.76 -18.23 -18.80
N LYS A 854 -21.67 -17.84 -20.08
CA LYS A 854 -20.39 -17.53 -20.73
C LYS A 854 -19.58 -16.41 -20.09
N GLN A 855 -20.20 -15.52 -19.30
CA GLN A 855 -19.45 -14.49 -18.57
C GLN A 855 -18.83 -14.98 -17.25
N ASN A 856 -19.28 -16.12 -16.69
CA ASN A 856 -18.83 -16.62 -15.39
C ASN A 856 -17.45 -17.29 -15.50
N ARG A 857 -16.41 -16.48 -15.35
CA ARG A 857 -14.99 -16.87 -15.41
C ARG A 857 -14.60 -17.83 -14.30
N HIS A 858 -15.29 -17.79 -13.15
CA HIS A 858 -15.03 -18.70 -12.03
C HIS A 858 -15.41 -20.14 -12.38
N ILE A 859 -16.58 -20.34 -12.98
CA ILE A 859 -17.04 -21.68 -13.41
C ILE A 859 -16.19 -22.20 -14.56
N ARG A 860 -15.88 -21.36 -15.56
CA ARG A 860 -14.95 -21.71 -16.64
C ARG A 860 -13.62 -22.22 -16.07
N ARG A 861 -13.03 -21.48 -15.12
CA ARG A 861 -11.80 -21.91 -14.43
C ARG A 861 -11.96 -23.25 -13.72
N GLN A 862 -13.02 -23.45 -12.94
CA GLN A 862 -13.22 -24.72 -12.21
C GLN A 862 -13.38 -25.91 -13.16
N ILE A 863 -14.15 -25.75 -14.24
CA ILE A 863 -14.32 -26.79 -15.26
C ILE A 863 -12.99 -27.08 -15.97
N TYR A 864 -12.24 -26.05 -16.36
CA TYR A 864 -10.93 -26.25 -16.98
C TYR A 864 -9.94 -26.96 -16.06
N GLN A 865 -9.94 -26.63 -14.76
CA GLN A 865 -9.14 -27.30 -13.75
C GLN A 865 -9.56 -28.76 -13.58
N GLU A 866 -10.86 -29.06 -13.52
CA GLU A 866 -11.36 -30.44 -13.45
C GLU A 866 -10.99 -31.25 -14.69
N LEU A 867 -11.11 -30.69 -15.90
CA LEU A 867 -10.67 -31.36 -17.13
C LEU A 867 -9.16 -31.65 -17.09
N ALA A 868 -8.35 -30.70 -16.63
CA ALA A 868 -6.90 -30.89 -16.46
C ALA A 868 -6.56 -31.98 -15.42
N LEU A 869 -7.19 -31.95 -14.23
CA LEU A 869 -6.97 -32.90 -13.14
C LEU A 869 -7.35 -34.34 -13.52
N ASN A 870 -8.34 -34.51 -14.40
CA ASN A 870 -8.75 -35.81 -14.90
C ASN A 870 -8.03 -36.20 -16.22
N ASN A 871 -6.97 -35.48 -16.60
CA ASN A 871 -6.16 -35.70 -17.81
C ASN A 871 -6.97 -35.70 -19.13
N ARG A 872 -8.04 -34.91 -19.20
CA ARG A 872 -8.91 -34.73 -20.37
C ARG A 872 -8.44 -33.54 -21.21
N LEU A 873 -7.19 -33.60 -21.65
CA LEU A 873 -6.48 -32.46 -22.24
C LEU A 873 -7.01 -32.09 -23.64
N ARG A 874 -7.53 -33.04 -24.41
CA ARG A 874 -8.12 -32.76 -25.74
C ARG A 874 -9.44 -32.00 -25.59
N GLU A 875 -10.30 -32.45 -24.67
CA GLU A 875 -11.56 -31.76 -24.39
C GLU A 875 -11.32 -30.38 -23.76
N LEU A 876 -10.32 -30.24 -22.89
CA LEU A 876 -9.89 -28.93 -22.40
C LEU A 876 -9.42 -28.02 -23.53
N LYS A 877 -8.61 -28.53 -24.45
CA LYS A 877 -8.11 -27.79 -25.62
C LYS A 877 -9.27 -27.29 -26.47
N GLU A 878 -10.17 -28.18 -26.88
CA GLU A 878 -11.32 -27.87 -27.73
C GLU A 878 -12.23 -26.83 -27.07
N LEU A 879 -12.60 -27.06 -25.80
CA LEU A 879 -13.50 -26.20 -25.04
C LEU A 879 -12.91 -24.80 -24.82
N ALA A 880 -11.65 -24.72 -24.37
CA ALA A 880 -11.00 -23.44 -24.12
C ALA A 880 -10.73 -22.66 -25.43
N ALA A 881 -10.44 -23.36 -26.53
CA ALA A 881 -10.30 -22.75 -27.86
C ALA A 881 -11.60 -22.10 -28.33
N ALA A 882 -12.75 -22.76 -28.12
CA ALA A 882 -14.05 -22.23 -28.48
C ALA A 882 -14.37 -20.90 -27.77
N PHE A 883 -14.03 -20.78 -26.48
CA PHE A 883 -14.22 -19.53 -25.72
C PHE A 883 -13.17 -18.45 -26.03
N ASP A 884 -11.90 -18.82 -26.28
CA ASP A 884 -10.84 -17.89 -26.71
C ASP A 884 -11.13 -17.29 -28.09
N ALA A 885 -11.79 -18.03 -28.97
CA ALA A 885 -12.22 -17.58 -30.29
C ALA A 885 -13.66 -17.01 -30.34
N GLY A 886 -14.41 -17.09 -29.24
CA GLY A 886 -15.83 -16.75 -29.19
C GLY A 886 -16.11 -15.26 -28.95
N ASP A 887 -17.37 -14.94 -28.67
CA ASP A 887 -17.85 -13.55 -28.50
C ASP A 887 -17.48 -12.90 -27.15
N SER A 888 -16.83 -13.64 -26.24
CA SER A 888 -16.47 -13.15 -24.90
C SER A 888 -15.19 -13.79 -24.37
N PRO A 889 -14.08 -13.62 -25.10
CA PRO A 889 -12.81 -14.24 -24.74
C PRO A 889 -12.28 -13.62 -23.45
N ALA A 890 -11.77 -14.45 -22.55
CA ALA A 890 -11.01 -14.02 -21.39
C ALA A 890 -9.59 -14.58 -21.48
N TYR A 891 -8.62 -13.87 -20.90
CA TYR A 891 -7.24 -14.35 -20.81
C TYR A 891 -7.16 -15.77 -20.21
N LEU A 892 -8.04 -16.12 -19.27
CA LEU A 892 -8.10 -17.47 -18.71
C LEU A 892 -8.36 -18.54 -19.78
N ASP A 893 -9.22 -18.28 -20.78
CA ASP A 893 -9.55 -19.24 -21.84
C ASP A 893 -8.32 -19.47 -22.71
N ARG A 894 -7.68 -18.39 -23.15
CA ARG A 894 -6.41 -18.45 -23.87
C ARG A 894 -5.33 -19.20 -23.11
N LYS A 895 -5.19 -18.92 -21.81
CA LYS A 895 -4.23 -19.60 -20.94
C LYS A 895 -4.46 -21.11 -20.90
N PHE A 896 -5.70 -21.55 -20.65
CA PHE A 896 -6.02 -22.98 -20.57
C PHE A 896 -5.96 -23.67 -21.94
N HIS A 897 -6.34 -22.98 -23.02
CA HIS A 897 -6.18 -23.43 -24.39
C HIS A 897 -4.70 -23.69 -24.72
N LEU A 898 -3.83 -22.70 -24.47
CA LEU A 898 -2.38 -22.84 -24.71
C LEU A 898 -1.74 -23.86 -23.76
N ALA A 899 -2.17 -23.94 -22.50
CA ALA A 899 -1.69 -24.95 -21.55
C ALA A 899 -1.98 -26.38 -22.02
N ALA A 900 -3.19 -26.63 -22.52
CA ALA A 900 -3.56 -27.92 -23.09
C ALA A 900 -2.73 -28.25 -24.34
N ARG A 901 -2.50 -27.27 -25.22
CA ARG A 901 -1.63 -27.44 -26.40
C ARG A 901 -0.18 -27.75 -26.04
N VAL A 902 0.39 -27.09 -25.02
CA VAL A 902 1.72 -27.40 -24.50
C VAL A 902 1.76 -28.82 -23.92
N ALA A 903 0.73 -29.22 -23.17
CA ALA A 903 0.65 -30.56 -22.61
C ALA A 903 0.54 -31.66 -23.70
N LEU A 904 -0.11 -31.35 -24.83
CA LEU A 904 -0.30 -32.23 -25.98
C LEU A 904 0.78 -32.13 -27.07
N SER A 905 1.80 -31.26 -26.90
CA SER A 905 2.82 -31.02 -27.92
C SER A 905 3.63 -32.30 -28.21
N GLY A 906 3.29 -32.97 -29.30
CA GLY A 906 3.73 -34.32 -29.68
C GLY A 906 2.75 -34.95 -30.67
N GLU A 907 1.50 -34.50 -30.66
CA GLU A 907 0.48 -34.76 -31.68
C GLU A 907 0.36 -33.50 -32.57
N GLU A 908 0.90 -33.52 -33.80
CA GLU A 908 0.80 -32.39 -34.74
C GLU A 908 -0.67 -32.15 -35.12
N ASP A 909 -1.21 -30.97 -34.79
CA ASP A 909 -2.57 -30.58 -35.15
C ASP A 909 -2.55 -29.65 -36.38
N SER A 910 -3.20 -30.10 -37.46
CA SER A 910 -2.98 -29.63 -38.83
C SER A 910 -3.67 -28.31 -39.24
N GLY A 911 -4.15 -27.51 -38.29
CA GLY A 911 -4.96 -26.31 -38.58
C GLY A 911 -4.75 -25.06 -37.71
N GLU A 912 -3.90 -25.09 -36.69
CA GLU A 912 -3.70 -23.98 -35.75
C GLU A 912 -2.37 -23.22 -35.98
N PRO A 913 -2.24 -21.95 -35.55
CA PRO A 913 -0.96 -21.24 -35.58
C PRO A 913 0.12 -22.01 -34.79
N PRO A 914 1.40 -21.97 -35.20
CA PRO A 914 2.48 -22.64 -34.47
C PRO A 914 2.46 -22.25 -32.98
N LEU A 915 2.45 -23.26 -32.09
CA LEU A 915 2.28 -23.06 -30.64
C LEU A 915 3.27 -22.03 -30.05
N GLY A 916 4.52 -22.07 -30.49
CA GLY A 916 5.54 -21.10 -30.06
C GLY A 916 5.23 -19.66 -30.48
N ASP A 917 4.62 -19.44 -31.65
CA ASP A 917 4.22 -18.11 -32.10
C ASP A 917 3.00 -17.62 -31.30
N ALA A 918 2.04 -18.49 -31.05
CA ALA A 918 0.86 -18.17 -30.24
C ALA A 918 1.23 -17.80 -28.79
N LEU A 919 2.16 -18.54 -28.17
CA LEU A 919 2.67 -18.23 -26.83
C LEU A 919 3.45 -16.90 -26.79
N ARG A 920 4.32 -16.65 -27.77
CA ARG A 920 5.06 -15.37 -27.88
C ARG A 920 4.12 -14.18 -28.09
N GLU A 921 3.13 -14.33 -28.93
CA GLU A 921 2.13 -13.29 -29.15
C GLU A 921 1.29 -13.03 -27.88
N THR A 922 0.94 -14.08 -27.14
CA THR A 922 0.23 -13.94 -25.86
C THR A 922 1.08 -13.23 -24.82
N VAL A 923 2.39 -13.52 -24.73
CA VAL A 923 3.33 -12.79 -23.87
C VAL A 923 3.40 -11.31 -24.25
N LYS A 924 3.41 -10.98 -25.54
CA LYS A 924 3.41 -9.58 -26.00
C LYS A 924 2.11 -8.85 -25.65
N GLN A 925 0.98 -9.53 -25.75
CA GLN A 925 -0.33 -8.96 -25.45
C GLN A 925 -0.60 -8.83 -23.95
N PHE A 926 -0.02 -9.74 -23.14
CA PHE A 926 -0.19 -9.78 -21.69
C PHE A 926 1.16 -9.92 -20.98
N PRO A 927 2.01 -8.87 -21.02
CA PRO A 927 3.37 -8.94 -20.49
C PRO A 927 3.43 -9.08 -18.96
N SER A 928 2.32 -8.81 -18.26
CA SER A 928 2.18 -8.98 -16.81
C SER A 928 1.61 -10.34 -16.37
N GLU A 929 1.42 -11.28 -17.30
CA GLU A 929 0.76 -12.55 -17.01
C GLU A 929 1.75 -13.73 -16.90
N ALA A 930 2.28 -13.94 -15.69
CA ALA A 930 3.31 -14.94 -15.37
C ALA A 930 3.05 -16.36 -15.89
N ALA A 931 1.79 -16.82 -15.87
CA ALA A 931 1.45 -18.15 -16.34
C ALA A 931 1.78 -18.36 -17.83
N THR A 932 1.73 -17.31 -18.66
CA THR A 932 2.05 -17.43 -20.09
C THR A 932 3.54 -17.64 -20.30
N TYR A 933 4.38 -16.96 -19.52
CA TYR A 933 5.84 -17.17 -19.53
C TYR A 933 6.19 -18.60 -19.06
N LEU A 934 5.54 -19.10 -18.01
CA LEU A 934 5.71 -20.49 -17.56
C LEU A 934 5.35 -21.50 -18.67
N LEU A 935 4.25 -21.26 -19.41
CA LEU A 935 3.85 -22.11 -20.53
C LEU A 935 4.84 -22.03 -21.71
N LEU A 936 5.37 -20.84 -21.99
CA LEU A 936 6.37 -20.65 -23.03
C LEU A 936 7.70 -21.35 -22.69
N GLY A 937 8.11 -21.33 -21.42
CA GLY A 937 9.27 -22.08 -20.95
C GLY A 937 9.11 -23.58 -21.14
N ARG A 938 7.96 -24.14 -20.72
CA ARG A 938 7.64 -25.57 -20.91
C ARG A 938 7.56 -25.97 -22.37
N PHE A 939 7.11 -25.08 -23.25
CA PHE A 939 7.16 -25.30 -24.68
C PHE A 939 8.61 -25.39 -25.19
N TYR A 940 9.49 -24.47 -24.78
CA TYR A 940 10.88 -24.49 -25.22
C TYR A 940 11.61 -25.75 -24.77
N GLU A 941 11.46 -26.19 -23.52
CA GLU A 941 12.00 -27.47 -23.02
C GLU A 941 11.68 -28.66 -23.94
N ARG A 942 10.44 -28.70 -24.45
CA ARG A 942 9.93 -29.79 -25.28
C ARG A 942 10.24 -29.62 -26.76
N SER A 943 10.64 -28.42 -27.20
CA SER A 943 10.73 -28.06 -28.61
C SER A 943 11.94 -28.66 -29.34
N GLY A 944 12.95 -29.16 -28.61
CA GLY A 944 14.18 -29.72 -29.18
C GLY A 944 15.00 -28.73 -30.02
N LYS A 945 14.72 -27.43 -29.91
CA LYS A 945 15.41 -26.36 -30.65
C LYS A 945 16.80 -26.10 -30.08
N GLU A 946 17.69 -25.58 -30.93
CA GLU A 946 18.96 -25.01 -30.50
C GLU A 946 18.68 -23.88 -29.49
N HIS A 947 19.43 -23.84 -28.37
CA HIS A 947 19.20 -22.95 -27.21
C HIS A 947 17.85 -23.12 -26.47
N ALA A 948 17.15 -24.26 -26.62
CA ALA A 948 15.88 -24.52 -25.94
C ALA A 948 15.95 -24.37 -24.41
N ALA A 949 17.03 -24.86 -23.77
CA ALA A 949 17.22 -24.75 -22.32
C ALA A 949 17.42 -23.30 -21.86
N GLU A 950 18.21 -22.51 -22.60
CA GLU A 950 18.46 -21.09 -22.31
C GLU A 950 17.18 -20.26 -22.46
N LEU A 951 16.41 -20.51 -23.53
CA LEU A 951 15.13 -19.85 -23.76
C LEU A 951 14.08 -20.26 -22.72
N ALA A 952 14.06 -21.52 -22.30
CA ALA A 952 13.18 -22.00 -21.24
C ALA A 952 13.51 -21.33 -19.89
N ALA A 953 14.79 -21.30 -19.52
CA ALA A 953 15.27 -20.64 -18.31
C ALA A 953 14.89 -19.15 -18.28
N ALA A 954 15.09 -18.44 -19.40
CA ALA A 954 14.73 -17.03 -19.48
C ALA A 954 13.20 -16.80 -19.37
N CYS A 955 12.38 -17.73 -19.88
CA CYS A 955 10.94 -17.67 -19.71
C CYS A 955 10.52 -17.91 -18.25
N TYR A 956 11.10 -18.89 -17.56
CA TYR A 956 10.77 -19.14 -16.15
C TYR A 956 11.23 -18.03 -15.24
N GLN A 957 12.39 -17.44 -15.53
CA GLN A 957 12.85 -16.24 -14.83
C GLN A 957 11.83 -15.12 -14.97
N LYS A 958 11.33 -14.88 -16.19
CA LYS A 958 10.32 -13.84 -16.40
C LYS A 958 8.97 -14.18 -15.75
N ALA A 959 8.59 -15.45 -15.70
CA ALA A 959 7.40 -15.92 -14.98
C ALA A 959 7.51 -15.67 -13.47
N TYR A 960 8.70 -15.83 -12.90
CA TYR A 960 9.00 -15.54 -11.50
C TYR A 960 8.97 -14.03 -11.22
N GLU A 961 9.60 -13.21 -12.05
CA GLU A 961 9.61 -11.74 -11.91
C GLU A 961 8.21 -11.12 -11.94
N VAL A 962 7.32 -11.69 -12.74
CA VAL A 962 6.00 -11.10 -13.03
C VAL A 962 4.87 -11.75 -12.21
N GLY A 963 5.11 -12.89 -11.57
CA GLY A 963 4.08 -13.72 -10.95
C GLY A 963 3.89 -13.48 -9.47
N ASP A 964 2.65 -13.64 -8.99
CA ASP A 964 2.39 -13.81 -7.56
C ASP A 964 3.16 -15.03 -7.02
N TRP A 965 3.80 -14.86 -5.86
CA TRP A 965 4.64 -15.84 -5.13
C TRP A 965 3.92 -17.12 -4.66
N GLU A 966 2.65 -17.30 -5.04
CA GLU A 966 1.90 -18.51 -4.76
C GLU A 966 2.36 -19.64 -5.71
N THR A 967 1.46 -20.20 -6.52
CA THR A 967 1.73 -21.45 -7.25
C THR A 967 2.61 -21.25 -8.49
N ILE A 968 2.46 -20.12 -9.22
CA ILE A 968 3.16 -19.91 -10.50
C ILE A 968 4.64 -19.59 -10.28
N GLY A 969 4.95 -18.75 -9.29
CA GLY A 969 6.33 -18.46 -8.89
C GLY A 969 7.06 -19.72 -8.43
N GLN A 970 6.43 -20.53 -7.57
CA GLN A 970 6.99 -21.82 -7.12
C GLN A 970 7.24 -22.80 -8.28
N ASP A 971 6.28 -22.92 -9.20
CA ASP A 971 6.44 -23.77 -10.39
C ASP A 971 7.57 -23.27 -11.31
N ALA A 972 7.76 -21.95 -11.43
CA ALA A 972 8.85 -21.36 -12.19
C ALA A 972 10.22 -21.60 -11.53
N THR A 973 10.32 -21.40 -10.21
CA THR A 973 11.53 -21.69 -9.43
C THR A 973 11.91 -23.16 -9.51
N ALA A 974 10.95 -24.07 -9.32
CA ALA A 974 11.20 -25.51 -9.42
C ALA A 974 11.67 -25.90 -10.83
N ALA A 975 11.11 -25.28 -11.88
CA ALA A 975 11.54 -25.52 -13.25
C ALA A 975 12.95 -24.96 -13.55
N LEU A 976 13.29 -23.79 -13.01
CA LEU A 976 14.65 -23.23 -13.08
C LEU A 976 15.68 -24.15 -12.42
N GLN A 977 15.40 -24.62 -11.19
CA GLN A 977 16.24 -25.55 -10.47
C GLN A 977 16.43 -26.87 -11.22
N ALA A 978 15.37 -27.39 -11.84
CA ALA A 978 15.43 -28.61 -12.64
C ALA A 978 16.29 -28.44 -13.90
N LEU A 979 16.23 -27.27 -14.56
CA LEU A 979 17.10 -26.96 -15.71
C LEU A 979 18.57 -26.86 -15.29
N GLU A 980 18.85 -26.21 -14.17
CA GLU A 980 20.21 -26.05 -13.63
C GLU A 980 20.83 -27.41 -13.29
N GLN A 981 20.08 -28.30 -12.63
CA GLN A 981 20.50 -29.68 -12.35
C GLN A 981 20.70 -30.55 -13.60
N ALA A 982 20.06 -30.21 -14.72
CA ALA A 982 20.20 -30.96 -15.98
C ALA A 982 21.38 -30.48 -16.84
N SER A 983 21.93 -29.30 -16.53
CA SER A 983 23.14 -28.73 -17.17
C SER A 983 24.46 -29.15 -16.51
N ASP A 984 24.41 -29.68 -15.28
CA ASP A 984 25.52 -30.34 -14.58
C ASP A 984 25.64 -31.83 -14.95
#